data_AF-A0A9E3Q7V9-F1
#
_entry.id   AF-A0A9E3Q7V9-F1
#
_cell.length_a   1.000
_cell.length_b   1.000
_cell.length_c   1.000
_cell.angle_alpha   90.00
_cell.angle_beta   90.00
_cell.angle_gamma   90.00
#
_symmetry.space_group_name_H-M   'P 1'
#
loop_
_entity.id
_entity.type
_entity.pdbx_description
1 polymer ?
#
loop_
_entity_poly.entity_id
_entity_poly.type
_entity_poly.pdbx_seq_one_letter_code
_entity_poly.pdbx_strand_id
1 'polypeptide(L)'
;MLHRLKPASHAALAAAALAAAALALAPTAAMASVLLVDFGSTEHATVPGDAGQPLYWNNVTPSVGANDFGWLPDLIRTDGEFTTVSLEMVARFNGANENGTLASGLYASTATRDSLYGNTESFNGLEDIYPSFKLTGLNPGATHDLTFYASRLGVSDNRQTRYTVTGATEATVELDAGNNVDRTVTVTGMAADAAGEIAISLTPGPDNNNANHFTYLGVLDVRLPDGARLLLDFGGGGWPTEFEEPAPEIAWNNLDTPIGTSDTGELASLITTNGTVTSMGLQMLARFNGANLNGSLDATVFPASATRDSLFGNTEAFNGLENVFPAFKFTGLDPAFHYSFTFYASRTGVGDRRETRYTVTGATSVTADLDASNNIDATVRVDDIAPDASGEIRISLAPGPDNNNANHFTYLGALRVEYTPILSPRVLIDFGAAGAPTTLGTDDPFQQWNNVSGAIGSTDTGSLAGLVMTDGTVTPFGLQMVSRFNGVNENGTLTHPDFPPSATRDSLFGNTEPFSGLENVTPIFQLTGLDPQTDYHLTFYASRLGVGDNRETRYTVTGATEAIADLDVANNEDQAAVVTGLRPNAAGAFTIALTPGPNNDNGNHFTYLGILQLDWTARPPSTPPSLSALSRSNTTVTFELHGTPGATYLIQRSATLGAAWSDGPQVTLDGPSRTVEIESTDAAQFFQARLP
;
A
#
# COMPACT_ATOMS: atom_id res chain seq x y z
N MET A 1 -51.24 -37.36 -70.44
CA MET A 1 -49.79 -37.18 -70.30
C MET A 1 -49.45 -37.10 -68.82
N LEU A 2 -48.63 -38.05 -68.38
CA LEU A 2 -47.85 -38.25 -67.14
C LEU A 2 -48.37 -37.77 -65.76
N HIS A 3 -48.82 -38.78 -65.02
CA HIS A 3 -48.53 -39.19 -63.63
C HIS A 3 -48.37 -38.21 -62.45
N ARG A 4 -49.19 -38.50 -61.41
CA ARG A 4 -48.95 -38.18 -59.98
C ARG A 4 -47.79 -39.00 -59.40
N LEU A 5 -47.03 -38.38 -58.48
CA LEU A 5 -46.48 -38.96 -57.24
C LEU A 5 -46.29 -37.83 -56.20
N LYS A 6 -46.56 -38.13 -54.92
CA LYS A 6 -46.57 -37.26 -53.71
C LYS A 6 -45.13 -37.03 -53.12
N PRO A 7 -44.95 -36.43 -51.92
CA PRO A 7 -45.25 -35.06 -51.45
C PRO A 7 -44.03 -34.39 -50.77
N ALA A 8 -44.11 -33.11 -50.40
CA ALA A 8 -43.26 -32.55 -49.33
C ALA A 8 -44.03 -31.51 -48.51
N SER A 9 -43.87 -31.67 -47.20
CA SER A 9 -44.50 -31.02 -46.06
C SER A 9 -44.28 -29.51 -45.96
N HIS A 10 -45.34 -28.75 -45.68
CA HIS A 10 -45.26 -27.48 -44.96
C HIS A 10 -46.57 -27.28 -44.17
N ALA A 11 -46.50 -27.45 -42.86
CA ALA A 11 -47.52 -26.97 -41.93
C ALA A 11 -46.92 -25.77 -41.19
N ALA A 12 -47.65 -24.66 -41.29
CA ALA A 12 -47.34 -23.37 -40.70
C ALA A 12 -47.83 -23.29 -39.23
N LEU A 13 -47.46 -22.16 -38.62
CA LEU A 13 -48.05 -21.48 -37.46
C LEU A 13 -47.44 -21.79 -36.08
N ALA A 14 -46.37 -21.06 -35.75
CA ALA A 14 -46.38 -20.06 -34.66
C ALA A 14 -44.95 -19.53 -34.44
N ALA A 15 -44.67 -18.29 -34.86
CA ALA A 15 -43.69 -17.38 -34.25
C ALA A 15 -43.42 -16.19 -35.18
N ALA A 16 -43.37 -15.00 -34.58
CA ALA A 16 -42.66 -13.78 -35.00
C ALA A 16 -43.57 -12.54 -35.09
N ALA A 17 -43.67 -11.82 -33.97
CA ALA A 17 -43.41 -10.37 -33.91
C ALA A 17 -43.84 -9.81 -32.54
N LEU A 18 -42.89 -9.63 -31.64
CA LEU A 18 -42.77 -8.40 -30.84
C LEU A 18 -41.34 -8.36 -30.27
N ALA A 19 -40.42 -7.84 -31.09
CA ALA A 19 -39.09 -7.47 -30.66
C ALA A 19 -39.21 -6.15 -29.88
N ALA A 20 -39.23 -6.26 -28.55
CA ALA A 20 -38.91 -5.16 -27.65
C ALA A 20 -37.50 -5.41 -27.13
N ALA A 21 -36.64 -4.42 -27.35
CA ALA A 21 -35.23 -4.43 -26.99
C ALA A 21 -35.03 -4.71 -25.50
N ALA A 22 -34.45 -5.86 -25.18
CA ALA A 22 -33.68 -6.04 -23.97
C ALA A 22 -32.22 -5.79 -24.35
N LEU A 23 -31.75 -4.58 -24.04
CA LEU A 23 -30.33 -4.27 -24.01
C LEU A 23 -29.75 -5.14 -22.88
N ALA A 24 -29.19 -6.29 -23.24
CA ALA A 24 -28.46 -7.13 -22.30
C ALA A 24 -27.19 -6.38 -21.92
N LEU A 25 -27.22 -5.66 -20.80
CA LEU A 25 -26.01 -5.35 -20.08
C LEU A 25 -25.45 -6.69 -19.61
N ALA A 26 -24.35 -7.11 -20.24
CA ALA A 26 -23.59 -8.26 -19.78
C ALA A 26 -23.15 -8.00 -18.32
N PRO A 27 -23.19 -9.01 -17.44
CA PRO A 27 -22.63 -8.87 -16.11
C PRO A 27 -21.13 -8.58 -16.26
N THR A 28 -20.67 -7.49 -15.66
CA THR A 28 -19.25 -7.16 -15.52
C THR A 28 -18.59 -8.28 -14.74
N ALA A 29 -17.74 -9.06 -15.40
CA ALA A 29 -16.87 -10.02 -14.73
C ALA A 29 -16.06 -9.28 -13.66
N ALA A 30 -15.99 -9.84 -12.45
CA ALA A 30 -15.09 -9.34 -11.42
C ALA A 30 -13.66 -9.45 -11.96
N MET A 31 -13.08 -8.32 -12.33
CA MET A 31 -11.79 -8.26 -13.02
C MET A 31 -10.66 -8.66 -12.08
N ALA A 32 -9.75 -9.46 -12.63
CA ALA A 32 -8.43 -9.70 -12.08
C ALA A 32 -7.75 -8.40 -11.64
N SER A 33 -7.03 -8.40 -10.51
CA SER A 33 -6.17 -7.28 -10.10
C SER A 33 -4.99 -7.15 -11.06
N VAL A 34 -5.17 -6.34 -12.10
CA VAL A 34 -4.23 -6.15 -13.20
C VAL A 34 -3.82 -4.69 -13.27
N LEU A 35 -2.54 -4.43 -13.53
CA LEU A 35 -2.07 -3.15 -14.03
C LEU A 35 -2.02 -3.23 -15.55
N LEU A 36 -2.83 -2.43 -16.23
CA LEU A 36 -2.70 -2.24 -17.67
C LEU A 36 -1.91 -0.97 -17.93
N VAL A 37 -0.81 -1.10 -18.67
CA VAL A 37 0.08 0.01 -19.03
C VAL A 37 0.13 0.15 -20.54
N ASP A 38 -0.29 1.31 -21.03
CA ASP A 38 -0.28 1.74 -22.42
C ASP A 38 1.01 2.52 -22.71
N PHE A 39 1.83 2.00 -23.61
CA PHE A 39 3.04 2.63 -24.11
C PHE A 39 2.76 3.22 -25.50
N GLY A 40 2.30 4.47 -25.53
CA GLY A 40 1.75 5.07 -26.73
C GLY A 40 2.13 6.54 -26.93
N SER A 41 1.55 7.20 -27.91
CA SER A 41 1.67 8.63 -28.12
C SER A 41 0.71 9.40 -27.21
N THR A 42 1.06 10.64 -26.88
CA THR A 42 0.19 11.50 -26.06
C THR A 42 -1.18 11.76 -26.71
N GLU A 43 -1.29 11.61 -28.02
CA GLU A 43 -2.52 11.85 -28.79
C GLU A 43 -3.54 10.70 -28.67
N HIS A 44 -3.09 9.52 -28.25
CA HIS A 44 -3.91 8.31 -28.17
C HIS A 44 -3.86 7.62 -26.81
N ALA A 45 -3.47 8.36 -25.76
CA ALA A 45 -3.50 7.88 -24.38
C ALA A 45 -4.86 7.24 -24.04
N THR A 46 -4.82 6.02 -23.52
CA THR A 46 -6.01 5.24 -23.19
C THR A 46 -6.67 5.77 -21.92
N VAL A 47 -7.99 5.98 -22.00
CA VAL A 47 -8.80 6.47 -20.87
C VAL A 47 -9.82 5.42 -20.41
N PRO A 48 -10.30 5.50 -19.16
CA PRO A 48 -11.35 4.59 -18.69
C PRO A 48 -12.62 4.69 -19.56
N GLY A 49 -13.16 3.54 -19.96
CA GLY A 49 -14.35 3.45 -20.82
C GLY A 49 -14.09 3.24 -22.30
N ASP A 50 -12.82 3.30 -22.77
CA ASP A 50 -12.47 2.94 -24.14
C ASP A 50 -12.85 1.48 -24.45
N ALA A 51 -13.33 1.24 -25.68
CA ALA A 51 -13.90 -0.04 -26.12
C ALA A 51 -15.09 -0.58 -25.29
N GLY A 52 -15.74 0.27 -24.47
CA GLY A 52 -16.89 -0.12 -23.66
C GLY A 52 -16.53 -0.92 -22.40
N GLN A 53 -15.25 -0.94 -22.01
CA GLN A 53 -14.74 -1.60 -20.81
C GLN A 53 -14.49 -0.54 -19.71
N PRO A 54 -14.99 -0.72 -18.47
CA PRO A 54 -14.87 0.28 -17.40
C PRO A 54 -13.48 0.31 -16.72
N LEU A 55 -12.42 -0.11 -17.40
CA LEU A 55 -11.10 -0.34 -16.78
C LEU A 55 -10.25 0.92 -16.74
N TYR A 56 -9.48 1.08 -15.67
CA TYR A 56 -8.44 2.11 -15.59
C TYR A 56 -7.14 1.65 -16.24
N TRP A 57 -6.38 2.62 -16.75
CA TRP A 57 -5.15 2.43 -17.54
C TRP A 57 -4.06 3.40 -17.07
N ASN A 58 -2.81 2.94 -17.18
CA ASN A 58 -1.60 3.70 -16.89
C ASN A 58 -0.93 4.09 -18.21
N ASN A 59 -0.65 5.35 -18.45
CA ASN A 59 -0.16 5.82 -19.75
C ASN A 59 1.32 6.23 -19.69
N VAL A 60 2.19 5.46 -20.34
CA VAL A 60 3.58 5.80 -20.61
C VAL A 60 3.65 6.47 -21.98
N THR A 61 3.41 7.77 -21.99
CA THR A 61 3.57 8.60 -23.20
C THR A 61 5.04 8.98 -23.43
N PRO A 62 5.43 9.62 -24.55
CA PRO A 62 6.82 10.01 -24.78
C PRO A 62 7.39 10.96 -23.71
N SER A 63 6.56 11.68 -22.95
CA SER A 63 7.04 12.49 -21.82
C SER A 63 7.65 11.65 -20.69
N VAL A 64 7.22 10.38 -20.58
CA VAL A 64 7.75 9.39 -19.66
C VAL A 64 8.72 8.48 -20.42
N GLY A 65 8.23 7.74 -21.41
CA GLY A 65 9.02 6.68 -22.04
C GLY A 65 10.20 7.16 -22.89
N ALA A 66 10.20 8.37 -23.44
CA ALA A 66 11.35 8.91 -24.19
C ALA A 66 12.35 9.68 -23.31
N ASN A 67 12.21 9.60 -21.99
CA ASN A 67 13.11 10.15 -20.99
C ASN A 67 13.87 9.00 -20.30
N ASP A 68 15.20 9.12 -20.19
CA ASP A 68 16.04 8.14 -19.49
C ASP A 68 15.72 8.06 -17.99
N PHE A 69 15.01 9.07 -17.46
CA PHE A 69 14.53 9.17 -16.08
C PHE A 69 13.00 9.32 -16.03
N GLY A 70 12.31 8.86 -17.07
CA GLY A 70 10.85 8.85 -17.10
C GLY A 70 10.29 8.09 -15.92
N TRP A 71 9.26 8.63 -15.29
CA TRP A 71 8.63 8.01 -14.14
C TRP A 71 7.10 8.05 -14.22
N LEU A 72 6.44 6.95 -13.85
CA LEU A 72 4.99 6.88 -13.69
C LEU A 72 4.65 6.27 -12.31
N PRO A 73 4.17 7.08 -11.35
CA PRO A 73 3.93 6.62 -10.00
C PRO A 73 2.58 5.97 -9.80
N ASP A 74 2.50 5.15 -8.75
CA ASP A 74 1.28 4.63 -8.15
C ASP A 74 0.35 4.06 -9.22
N LEU A 75 0.85 3.06 -9.95
CA LEU A 75 0.11 2.48 -11.06
C LEU A 75 -1.27 2.07 -10.56
N ILE A 76 -2.30 2.51 -11.27
CA ILE A 76 -3.68 2.27 -10.94
C ILE A 76 -4.08 0.89 -11.48
N ARG A 77 -4.75 0.10 -10.64
CA ARG A 77 -5.34 -1.18 -11.06
C ARG A 77 -6.53 -0.93 -11.97
N THR A 78 -6.89 -1.94 -12.74
CA THR A 78 -8.07 -1.91 -13.62
C THR A 78 -9.39 -1.64 -12.91
N ASP A 79 -9.48 -1.85 -11.60
CA ASP A 79 -10.63 -1.52 -10.75
C ASP A 79 -10.64 -0.09 -10.19
N GLY A 80 -9.56 0.67 -10.38
CA GLY A 80 -9.43 2.07 -9.95
C GLY A 80 -8.69 2.26 -8.64
N GLU A 81 -8.23 1.19 -7.99
CA GLU A 81 -7.43 1.27 -6.78
C GLU A 81 -5.96 1.58 -7.11
N PHE A 82 -5.37 2.52 -6.39
CA PHE A 82 -3.94 2.81 -6.49
C PHE A 82 -3.11 1.67 -5.88
N THR A 83 -1.87 1.52 -6.35
CA THR A 83 -0.90 0.54 -5.82
C THR A 83 0.38 1.22 -5.37
N THR A 84 1.20 0.50 -4.61
CA THR A 84 2.59 0.89 -4.36
C THR A 84 3.49 0.66 -5.57
N VAL A 85 2.98 -0.01 -6.61
CA VAL A 85 3.75 -0.39 -7.78
C VAL A 85 3.90 0.80 -8.70
N SER A 86 5.10 1.00 -9.21
CA SER A 86 5.39 2.13 -10.08
C SER A 86 6.31 1.76 -11.23
N LEU A 87 6.36 2.59 -12.27
CA LEU A 87 7.22 2.37 -13.43
C LEU A 87 8.34 3.41 -13.51
N GLU A 88 9.57 2.93 -13.59
CA GLU A 88 10.79 3.72 -13.71
C GLU A 88 11.50 3.44 -15.03
N MET A 89 11.75 4.44 -15.86
CA MET A 89 12.63 4.28 -17.00
C MET A 89 14.10 4.19 -16.55
N VAL A 90 14.83 3.23 -17.10
CA VAL A 90 16.28 3.06 -16.93
C VAL A 90 17.01 3.46 -18.21
N ALA A 91 16.41 3.17 -19.36
CA ALA A 91 16.88 3.64 -20.66
C ALA A 91 15.67 3.95 -21.54
N ARG A 92 15.68 5.13 -22.17
CA ARG A 92 14.54 5.63 -22.94
C ARG A 92 14.17 4.77 -24.16
N PHE A 93 12.94 4.98 -24.61
CA PHE A 93 12.51 4.75 -25.99
C PHE A 93 12.93 5.92 -26.89
N ASN A 94 13.03 5.71 -28.21
CA ASN A 94 13.32 6.77 -29.18
C ASN A 94 12.08 7.65 -29.41
N GLY A 95 10.91 7.02 -29.62
CA GLY A 95 9.66 7.76 -29.82
C GLY A 95 8.44 6.84 -29.89
N ALA A 96 7.32 7.40 -30.37
CA ALA A 96 6.06 6.69 -30.53
C ALA A 96 5.78 6.33 -32.01
N ASN A 97 5.27 5.12 -32.22
CA ASN A 97 4.68 4.64 -33.46
C ASN A 97 3.16 4.62 -33.31
N GLU A 98 2.42 5.28 -34.21
CA GLU A 98 0.95 5.37 -34.15
C GLU A 98 0.22 4.52 -35.20
N ASN A 99 0.95 3.59 -35.82
CA ASN A 99 0.45 2.77 -36.92
C ASN A 99 0.45 1.28 -36.55
N GLY A 100 -0.18 0.99 -35.42
CA GLY A 100 -0.59 -0.33 -34.93
C GLY A 100 -2.04 -0.65 -35.32
N THR A 101 -2.62 -1.68 -34.71
CA THR A 101 -3.92 -2.23 -35.12
C THR A 101 -5.08 -1.55 -34.40
N LEU A 102 -6.23 -1.48 -35.08
CA LEU A 102 -7.52 -1.10 -34.50
C LEU A 102 -8.49 -2.29 -34.43
N ALA A 103 -8.04 -3.47 -34.88
CA ALA A 103 -8.89 -4.63 -35.06
C ALA A 103 -8.81 -5.64 -33.91
N SER A 104 -7.88 -5.46 -32.96
CA SER A 104 -7.72 -6.37 -31.84
C SER A 104 -8.88 -6.24 -30.85
N GLY A 105 -9.30 -7.38 -30.29
CA GLY A 105 -10.25 -7.43 -29.18
C GLY A 105 -9.59 -7.63 -27.81
N LEU A 106 -8.25 -7.70 -27.74
CA LEU A 106 -7.52 -8.02 -26.51
C LEU A 106 -7.48 -6.84 -25.53
N TYR A 107 -7.25 -5.64 -26.05
CA TYR A 107 -7.03 -4.42 -25.29
C TYR A 107 -7.79 -3.26 -25.95
N ALA A 108 -7.81 -2.09 -25.31
CA ALA A 108 -8.41 -0.89 -25.89
C ALA A 108 -7.81 -0.58 -27.27
N SER A 109 -8.63 -0.07 -28.20
CA SER A 109 -8.16 0.28 -29.54
C SER A 109 -7.20 1.46 -29.54
N THR A 110 -7.27 2.32 -28.53
CA THR A 110 -6.27 3.35 -28.21
C THR A 110 -4.93 2.69 -27.91
N ALA A 111 -4.84 1.81 -26.91
CA ALA A 111 -3.62 1.09 -26.53
C ALA A 111 -3.02 0.14 -27.60
N THR A 112 -3.83 -0.39 -28.52
CA THR A 112 -3.33 -1.32 -29.57
C THR A 112 -2.93 -0.61 -30.87
N ARG A 113 -3.33 0.66 -31.02
CA ARG A 113 -3.05 1.48 -32.20
C ARG A 113 -1.63 2.02 -32.19
N ASP A 114 -1.01 2.17 -31.04
CA ASP A 114 0.31 2.75 -30.91
C ASP A 114 1.24 1.93 -30.02
N SER A 115 2.52 2.28 -30.08
CA SER A 115 3.61 1.62 -29.36
C SER A 115 4.78 2.58 -29.22
N LEU A 116 5.49 2.57 -28.10
CA LEU A 116 6.83 3.15 -28.03
C LEU A 116 7.85 2.22 -28.69
N TYR A 117 8.91 2.78 -29.27
CA TYR A 117 9.93 2.01 -29.98
C TYR A 117 11.38 2.40 -29.66
N GLY A 118 12.28 1.42 -29.68
CA GLY A 118 13.74 1.59 -29.73
C GLY A 118 14.31 1.17 -31.08
N ASN A 119 15.61 1.36 -31.32
CA ASN A 119 16.30 1.07 -32.58
C ASN A 119 17.80 0.86 -32.34
N THR A 120 18.40 -0.07 -33.09
CA THR A 120 19.86 -0.26 -33.06
C THR A 120 20.54 0.74 -33.98
N GLU A 121 20.18 0.79 -35.25
CA GLU A 121 20.80 1.71 -36.22
C GLU A 121 20.27 3.15 -36.09
N SER A 122 21.07 4.13 -36.54
CA SER A 122 20.70 5.55 -36.54
C SER A 122 19.31 5.81 -37.14
N PHE A 123 18.38 6.27 -36.30
CA PHE A 123 17.03 6.68 -36.66
C PHE A 123 16.61 7.92 -35.86
N ASN A 124 16.03 8.92 -36.53
CA ASN A 124 15.64 10.21 -35.94
C ASN A 124 16.75 10.90 -35.12
N GLY A 125 18.01 10.69 -35.51
CA GLY A 125 19.17 11.32 -34.86
C GLY A 125 19.68 10.58 -33.62
N LEU A 126 19.15 9.39 -33.33
CA LEU A 126 19.58 8.53 -32.22
C LEU A 126 19.96 7.13 -32.74
N GLU A 127 20.96 6.50 -32.14
CA GLU A 127 21.48 5.17 -32.45
C GLU A 127 21.66 4.40 -31.13
N ASP A 128 21.65 3.07 -31.16
CA ASP A 128 21.81 2.19 -29.99
C ASP A 128 20.80 2.46 -28.86
N ILE A 129 19.53 2.68 -29.23
CA ILE A 129 18.42 2.88 -28.29
C ILE A 129 17.83 1.53 -27.89
N TYR A 130 18.26 1.03 -26.73
CA TYR A 130 17.80 -0.19 -26.08
C TYR A 130 16.94 0.14 -24.86
N PRO A 131 15.61 0.22 -24.99
CA PRO A 131 14.75 0.64 -23.90
C PRO A 131 14.83 -0.33 -22.73
N SER A 132 14.83 0.20 -21.51
CA SER A 132 14.68 -0.59 -20.30
C SER A 132 13.98 0.21 -19.22
N PHE A 133 13.22 -0.46 -18.37
CA PHE A 133 12.49 0.14 -17.26
C PHE A 133 12.31 -0.87 -16.13
N LYS A 134 11.97 -0.40 -14.94
CA LYS A 134 11.63 -1.22 -13.78
C LYS A 134 10.18 -1.04 -13.40
N LEU A 135 9.60 -2.10 -12.87
CA LEU A 135 8.48 -2.02 -11.94
C LEU A 135 9.06 -2.07 -10.53
N THR A 136 8.74 -1.08 -9.70
CA THR A 136 9.21 -0.97 -8.30
C THR A 136 8.05 -1.07 -7.33
N GLY A 137 8.33 -1.24 -6.03
CA GLY A 137 7.29 -1.31 -5.00
C GLY A 137 6.46 -2.61 -5.03
N LEU A 138 6.99 -3.65 -5.67
CA LEU A 138 6.41 -5.00 -5.70
C LEU A 138 6.81 -5.78 -4.45
N ASN A 139 6.01 -6.79 -4.07
CA ASN A 139 6.33 -7.68 -2.96
C ASN A 139 7.38 -8.75 -3.40
N PRO A 140 8.60 -8.78 -2.83
CA PRO A 140 9.62 -9.78 -3.18
C PRO A 140 9.20 -11.24 -2.95
N GLY A 141 8.25 -11.48 -2.05
CA GLY A 141 7.72 -12.81 -1.74
C GLY A 141 6.62 -13.28 -2.69
N ALA A 142 6.21 -12.44 -3.65
CA ALA A 142 5.08 -12.71 -4.52
C ALA A 142 5.52 -12.78 -6.00
N THR A 143 4.81 -13.58 -6.79
CA THR A 143 5.12 -13.79 -8.21
C THR A 143 4.10 -13.10 -9.12
N HIS A 144 4.59 -12.54 -10.22
CA HIS A 144 3.85 -11.74 -11.18
C HIS A 144 3.89 -12.37 -12.58
N ASP A 145 2.78 -12.29 -13.32
CA ASP A 145 2.78 -12.60 -14.75
C ASP A 145 2.87 -11.29 -15.53
N LEU A 146 3.83 -11.20 -16.45
CA LEU A 146 4.06 -10.03 -17.30
C LEU A 146 3.76 -10.40 -18.75
N THR A 147 2.69 -9.85 -19.30
CA THR A 147 2.26 -10.07 -20.68
C THR A 147 2.55 -8.85 -21.54
N PHE A 148 3.19 -9.07 -22.68
CA PHE A 148 3.65 -8.05 -23.61
C PHE A 148 2.87 -8.10 -24.93
N TYR A 149 2.53 -6.92 -25.44
CA TYR A 149 1.89 -6.72 -26.73
C TYR A 149 2.48 -5.51 -27.45
N ALA A 150 2.55 -5.57 -28.77
CA ALA A 150 2.86 -4.42 -29.64
C ALA A 150 2.34 -4.68 -31.06
N SER A 151 2.08 -3.61 -31.83
CA SER A 151 1.63 -3.71 -33.22
C SER A 151 2.23 -2.65 -34.14
N ARG A 152 2.64 -3.08 -35.33
CA ARG A 152 3.08 -2.21 -36.43
C ARG A 152 2.55 -2.72 -37.77
N LEU A 153 1.50 -2.08 -38.31
CA LEU A 153 0.82 -2.49 -39.54
C LEU A 153 1.49 -2.01 -40.84
N GLY A 154 1.33 -2.76 -41.92
CA GLY A 154 1.75 -2.35 -43.27
C GLY A 154 3.25 -2.52 -43.50
N VAL A 155 3.89 -3.45 -42.79
CA VAL A 155 5.32 -3.78 -42.92
C VAL A 155 5.50 -5.18 -43.51
N SER A 156 6.62 -5.44 -44.16
CA SER A 156 6.93 -6.78 -44.73
C SER A 156 8.12 -7.46 -44.05
N ASP A 157 8.79 -6.73 -43.15
CA ASP A 157 9.88 -7.23 -42.32
C ASP A 157 9.34 -7.81 -40.99
N ASN A 158 10.17 -8.61 -40.33
CA ASN A 158 9.97 -9.11 -38.98
C ASN A 158 10.58 -8.11 -38.00
N ARG A 159 9.78 -7.63 -37.05
CA ARG A 159 10.16 -6.63 -36.03
C ARG A 159 10.15 -7.27 -34.65
N GLN A 160 10.81 -8.42 -34.54
CA GLN A 160 10.88 -9.18 -33.30
C GLN A 160 11.58 -8.37 -32.20
N THR A 161 10.89 -8.20 -31.08
CA THR A 161 11.43 -7.64 -29.85
C THR A 161 11.61 -8.78 -28.85
N ARG A 162 12.81 -8.89 -28.26
CA ARG A 162 13.07 -9.72 -27.10
C ARG A 162 12.87 -8.87 -25.85
N TYR A 163 12.00 -9.33 -24.96
CA TYR A 163 11.82 -8.79 -23.62
C TYR A 163 12.58 -9.68 -22.65
N THR A 164 13.55 -9.12 -21.95
CA THR A 164 14.25 -9.78 -20.84
C THR A 164 13.70 -9.23 -19.55
N VAL A 165 13.09 -10.09 -18.73
CA VAL A 165 12.50 -9.76 -17.43
C VAL A 165 13.39 -10.30 -16.34
N THR A 166 13.86 -9.43 -15.45
CA THR A 166 14.80 -9.74 -14.38
C THR A 166 14.21 -9.30 -13.05
N GLY A 167 13.94 -10.24 -12.16
CA GLY A 167 13.60 -10.01 -10.76
C GLY A 167 14.46 -10.93 -9.89
N ALA A 168 13.84 -11.74 -9.04
CA ALA A 168 14.54 -12.83 -8.32
C ALA A 168 15.17 -13.86 -9.27
N THR A 169 14.63 -13.97 -10.49
CA THR A 169 15.15 -14.79 -11.58
C THR A 169 15.14 -14.00 -12.89
N GLU A 170 15.74 -14.54 -13.95
CA GLU A 170 15.72 -13.92 -15.28
C GLU A 170 15.00 -14.84 -16.28
N ALA A 171 14.14 -14.25 -17.11
CA ALA A 171 13.43 -14.95 -18.18
C ALA A 171 13.29 -14.07 -19.43
N THR A 172 13.24 -14.68 -20.62
CA THR A 172 13.11 -13.96 -21.89
C THR A 172 11.95 -14.48 -22.73
N VAL A 173 11.21 -13.56 -23.37
CA VAL A 173 10.18 -13.87 -24.37
C VAL A 173 10.31 -12.96 -25.59
N GLU A 174 9.78 -13.36 -26.73
CA GLU A 174 10.00 -12.65 -28.00
C GLU A 174 8.70 -12.44 -28.79
N LEU A 175 8.40 -11.19 -29.18
CA LEU A 175 7.21 -10.84 -29.96
C LEU A 175 7.57 -10.11 -31.25
N ASP A 176 7.07 -10.60 -32.39
CA ASP A 176 7.10 -9.86 -33.65
C ASP A 176 5.91 -8.91 -33.74
N ALA A 177 6.19 -7.60 -33.69
CA ALA A 177 5.18 -6.56 -33.80
C ALA A 177 4.67 -6.36 -35.25
N GLY A 178 5.38 -6.89 -36.26
CA GLY A 178 5.05 -6.73 -37.67
C GLY A 178 3.68 -7.32 -38.02
N ASN A 179 2.76 -6.47 -38.47
CA ASN A 179 1.35 -6.80 -38.75
C ASN A 179 0.65 -7.59 -37.62
N ASN A 180 1.09 -7.41 -36.37
CA ASN A 180 0.50 -8.12 -35.26
C ASN A 180 -0.92 -7.60 -34.97
N VAL A 181 -1.89 -8.50 -34.85
CA VAL A 181 -3.27 -8.15 -34.46
C VAL A 181 -3.53 -8.61 -33.03
N ASP A 182 -3.35 -9.89 -32.73
CA ASP A 182 -3.76 -10.48 -31.44
C ASP A 182 -2.70 -11.37 -30.78
N ARG A 183 -1.41 -11.31 -31.18
CA ARG A 183 -0.38 -12.11 -30.51
C ARG A 183 0.18 -11.35 -29.30
N THR A 184 0.29 -12.05 -28.18
CA THR A 184 1.00 -11.63 -26.97
C THR A 184 2.07 -12.66 -26.60
N VAL A 185 2.98 -12.29 -25.71
CA VAL A 185 3.92 -13.20 -25.05
C VAL A 185 3.99 -12.91 -23.57
N THR A 186 4.20 -13.94 -22.73
CA THR A 186 4.11 -13.80 -21.28
C THR A 186 5.30 -14.43 -20.57
N VAL A 187 5.90 -13.70 -19.63
CA VAL A 187 6.74 -14.27 -18.57
C VAL A 187 5.85 -14.56 -17.37
N THR A 188 5.73 -15.83 -16.99
CA THR A 188 4.87 -16.26 -15.89
C THR A 188 5.65 -16.45 -14.59
N GLY A 189 5.07 -16.07 -13.46
CA GLY A 189 5.59 -16.41 -12.14
C GLY A 189 6.89 -15.70 -11.76
N MET A 190 7.16 -14.51 -12.31
CA MET A 190 8.35 -13.73 -11.97
C MET A 190 8.19 -13.10 -10.58
N ALA A 191 9.01 -13.50 -9.60
CA ALA A 191 9.11 -12.77 -8.34
C ALA A 191 9.99 -11.53 -8.49
N ALA A 192 9.65 -10.46 -7.79
CA ALA A 192 10.52 -9.29 -7.68
C ALA A 192 11.82 -9.64 -6.93
N ASP A 193 12.86 -8.86 -7.15
CA ASP A 193 14.12 -9.03 -6.41
C ASP A 193 13.99 -8.60 -4.94
N ALA A 194 15.09 -8.65 -4.18
CA ALA A 194 15.08 -8.31 -2.76
C ALA A 194 14.70 -6.84 -2.46
N ALA A 195 14.80 -5.95 -3.44
CA ALA A 195 14.39 -4.55 -3.33
C ALA A 195 12.91 -4.34 -3.74
N GLY A 196 12.22 -5.39 -4.20
CA GLY A 196 10.86 -5.29 -4.72
C GLY A 196 10.82 -4.76 -6.14
N GLU A 197 11.86 -5.05 -6.94
CA GLU A 197 11.97 -4.61 -8.33
C GLU A 197 11.85 -5.76 -9.34
N ILE A 198 11.23 -5.47 -10.50
CA ILE A 198 11.34 -6.27 -11.72
C ILE A 198 11.80 -5.35 -12.84
N ALA A 199 12.99 -5.60 -13.39
CA ALA A 199 13.52 -4.90 -14.55
C ALA A 199 13.10 -5.58 -15.87
N ILE A 200 12.72 -4.78 -16.86
CA ILE A 200 12.36 -5.20 -18.21
C ILE A 200 13.27 -4.48 -19.19
N SER A 201 14.00 -5.23 -20.03
CA SER A 201 14.82 -4.68 -21.10
C SER A 201 14.40 -5.20 -22.47
N LEU A 202 14.49 -4.33 -23.48
CA LEU A 202 14.08 -4.60 -24.85
C LEU A 202 15.29 -4.59 -25.78
N THR A 203 15.51 -5.70 -26.46
CA THR A 203 16.51 -5.81 -27.53
C THR A 203 15.89 -6.38 -28.80
N PRO A 204 16.51 -6.22 -29.98
CA PRO A 204 16.09 -6.95 -31.15
C PRO A 204 16.13 -8.46 -30.89
N GLY A 205 15.07 -9.15 -31.28
CA GLY A 205 15.03 -10.62 -31.27
C GLY A 205 15.91 -11.21 -32.38
N PRO A 206 16.26 -12.50 -32.30
CA PRO A 206 17.15 -13.18 -33.24
C PRO A 206 16.60 -13.21 -34.67
N ASP A 207 15.27 -13.13 -34.84
CA ASP A 207 14.61 -13.11 -36.15
C ASP A 207 14.24 -11.69 -36.61
N ASN A 208 14.62 -10.65 -35.85
CA ASN A 208 14.41 -9.26 -36.28
C ASN A 208 15.26 -8.98 -37.53
N ASN A 209 14.60 -8.71 -38.65
CA ASN A 209 15.25 -8.45 -39.94
C ASN A 209 14.90 -7.07 -40.51
N ASN A 210 14.31 -6.21 -39.68
CA ASN A 210 14.12 -4.82 -40.03
C ASN A 210 15.47 -4.10 -40.09
N ALA A 211 15.65 -3.22 -41.08
CA ALA A 211 16.92 -2.55 -41.34
C ALA A 211 17.44 -1.63 -40.22
N ASN A 212 16.56 -1.21 -39.29
CA ASN A 212 16.92 -0.42 -38.11
C ASN A 212 16.79 -1.20 -36.79
N HIS A 213 16.52 -2.52 -36.89
CA HIS A 213 16.26 -3.42 -35.78
C HIS A 213 15.35 -2.82 -34.71
N PHE A 214 14.22 -2.25 -35.15
CA PHE A 214 13.29 -1.63 -34.20
C PHE A 214 12.77 -2.63 -33.17
N THR A 215 12.67 -2.19 -31.92
CA THR A 215 11.96 -2.87 -30.82
C THR A 215 10.69 -2.11 -30.48
N TYR A 216 9.63 -2.78 -30.01
CA TYR A 216 8.34 -2.16 -29.72
C TYR A 216 7.76 -2.66 -28.40
N LEU A 217 7.03 -1.79 -27.71
CA LEU A 217 6.09 -2.14 -26.64
C LEU A 217 4.87 -1.23 -26.77
N GLY A 218 3.68 -1.81 -26.84
CA GLY A 218 2.39 -1.09 -26.87
C GLY A 218 1.60 -1.31 -25.59
N VAL A 219 1.45 -2.56 -25.14
CA VAL A 219 0.82 -2.85 -23.85
C VAL A 219 1.71 -3.74 -22.99
N LEU A 220 1.84 -3.37 -21.73
CA LEU A 220 2.28 -4.24 -20.66
C LEU A 220 1.08 -4.51 -19.73
N ASP A 221 0.75 -5.78 -19.59
CA ASP A 221 -0.24 -6.29 -18.65
C ASP A 221 0.52 -6.99 -17.52
N VAL A 222 0.45 -6.41 -16.32
CA VAL A 222 1.08 -6.94 -15.11
C VAL A 222 -0.01 -7.50 -14.22
N ARG A 223 0.00 -8.83 -14.07
CA ARG A 223 -0.85 -9.48 -13.10
C ARG A 223 -0.20 -9.40 -11.73
N LEU A 224 -0.74 -8.53 -10.88
CA LEU A 224 -0.28 -8.43 -9.51
C LEU A 224 -0.79 -9.64 -8.71
N PRO A 225 0.06 -10.27 -7.89
CA PRO A 225 -0.38 -11.17 -6.84
C PRO A 225 -1.19 -10.40 -5.80
N ASP A 226 -1.09 -9.08 -5.73
CA ASP A 226 -1.67 -8.16 -4.74
C ASP A 226 -3.20 -8.08 -4.77
N GLY A 227 -3.87 -8.86 -5.62
CA GLY A 227 -5.27 -9.27 -5.46
C GLY A 227 -5.47 -10.43 -4.47
N ALA A 228 -4.38 -10.95 -3.87
CA ALA A 228 -4.30 -12.07 -2.93
C ALA A 228 -4.90 -11.73 -1.57
N ARG A 229 -6.20 -11.46 -1.58
CA ARG A 229 -7.05 -11.49 -0.40
C ARG A 229 -7.32 -12.93 0.01
N LEU A 230 -7.72 -13.12 1.26
CA LEU A 230 -8.36 -14.36 1.66
C LEU A 230 -9.86 -14.20 1.40
N LEU A 231 -10.45 -15.16 0.70
CA LEU A 231 -11.89 -15.32 0.66
C LEU A 231 -12.25 -16.54 1.49
N LEU A 232 -13.21 -16.37 2.40
CA LEU A 232 -13.71 -17.43 3.25
C LEU A 232 -15.21 -17.55 3.07
N ASP A 233 -15.66 -18.78 2.88
CA ASP A 233 -17.06 -19.18 2.81
C ASP A 233 -17.46 -19.89 4.11
N PHE A 234 -18.49 -19.39 4.78
CA PHE A 234 -19.04 -19.91 6.02
C PHE A 234 -20.40 -20.55 5.72
N GLY A 235 -20.41 -21.85 5.47
CA GLY A 235 -21.58 -22.52 4.92
C GLY A 235 -21.84 -23.93 5.44
N GLY A 236 -22.88 -24.54 4.90
CA GLY A 236 -23.12 -25.97 5.06
C GLY A 236 -22.20 -26.76 4.12
N GLY A 237 -21.65 -27.88 4.59
CA GLY A 237 -20.70 -28.69 3.79
C GLY A 237 -21.27 -29.32 2.50
N GLY A 238 -22.54 -29.08 2.18
CA GLY A 238 -23.17 -29.54 0.93
C GLY A 238 -23.00 -28.57 -0.25
N TRP A 239 -22.52 -27.35 -0.01
CA TRP A 239 -22.39 -26.30 -1.02
C TRP A 239 -21.08 -25.50 -0.85
N PRO A 240 -19.92 -26.15 -0.75
CA PRO A 240 -18.67 -25.39 -0.65
C PRO A 240 -18.51 -24.48 -1.87
N THR A 241 -18.02 -23.27 -1.66
CA THR A 241 -17.54 -22.43 -2.73
C THR A 241 -16.22 -22.99 -3.23
N GLU A 242 -16.28 -23.62 -4.41
CA GLU A 242 -15.10 -24.09 -5.13
C GLU A 242 -14.44 -22.95 -5.93
N PHE A 243 -13.48 -23.29 -6.77
CA PHE A 243 -12.84 -22.36 -7.69
C PHE A 243 -13.87 -21.72 -8.64
N GLU A 244 -13.83 -20.40 -8.76
CA GLU A 244 -14.59 -19.67 -9.77
C GLU A 244 -13.71 -19.46 -11.02
N GLU A 245 -14.21 -19.94 -12.18
CA GLU A 245 -13.62 -19.76 -13.52
C GLU A 245 -14.43 -18.72 -14.32
N PRO A 246 -13.81 -17.91 -15.20
CA PRO A 246 -12.44 -18.02 -15.72
C PRO A 246 -11.43 -17.10 -15.03
N ALA A 247 -10.15 -17.39 -15.29
CA ALA A 247 -8.97 -16.72 -14.71
C ALA A 247 -9.10 -15.22 -14.38
N PRO A 248 -8.55 -14.78 -13.22
CA PRO A 248 -7.71 -15.56 -12.32
C PRO A 248 -8.58 -16.52 -11.54
N GLU A 249 -8.16 -17.77 -11.47
CA GLU A 249 -8.82 -18.81 -10.68
C GLU A 249 -9.00 -18.27 -9.26
N ILE A 250 -10.23 -17.97 -8.83
CA ILE A 250 -10.47 -17.38 -7.51
C ILE A 250 -10.57 -18.52 -6.50
N ALA A 251 -9.54 -18.72 -5.67
CA ALA A 251 -9.56 -19.72 -4.60
C ALA A 251 -10.34 -19.23 -3.37
N TRP A 252 -11.06 -20.16 -2.73
CA TRP A 252 -11.86 -19.94 -1.53
C TRP A 252 -11.47 -20.89 -0.40
N ASN A 253 -11.53 -20.40 0.83
CA ASN A 253 -11.32 -21.17 2.06
C ASN A 253 -12.68 -21.51 2.66
N ASN A 254 -13.04 -22.79 2.65
CA ASN A 254 -14.36 -23.23 3.11
C ASN A 254 -14.33 -23.58 4.60
N LEU A 255 -15.11 -22.85 5.39
CA LEU A 255 -15.37 -23.13 6.80
C LEU A 255 -16.76 -23.77 6.94
N ASP A 256 -16.79 -25.10 6.82
CA ASP A 256 -18.03 -25.87 6.83
C ASP A 256 -18.53 -26.17 8.25
N THR A 257 -19.71 -26.80 8.35
CA THR A 257 -20.32 -27.17 9.63
C THR A 257 -19.42 -28.01 10.57
N PRO A 258 -18.70 -29.06 10.12
CA PRO A 258 -17.72 -29.76 10.95
C PRO A 258 -16.70 -28.84 11.66
N ILE A 259 -16.18 -27.83 10.95
CA ILE A 259 -15.20 -26.88 11.51
C ILE A 259 -15.93 -25.81 12.34
N GLY A 260 -16.87 -25.09 11.74
CA GLY A 260 -17.50 -23.93 12.36
C GLY A 260 -18.44 -24.24 13.52
N THR A 261 -19.00 -25.45 13.58
CA THR A 261 -19.78 -25.89 14.75
C THR A 261 -18.91 -26.58 15.81
N SER A 262 -17.59 -26.53 15.73
CA SER A 262 -16.69 -27.01 16.79
C SER A 262 -16.14 -25.84 17.61
N ASP A 263 -16.06 -25.98 18.93
CA ASP A 263 -15.43 -24.98 19.81
C ASP A 263 -13.90 -24.91 19.64
N THR A 264 -13.32 -25.88 18.90
CA THR A 264 -11.89 -25.95 18.61
C THR A 264 -11.63 -26.28 17.13
N GLY A 265 -12.59 -25.99 16.25
CA GLY A 265 -12.40 -26.15 14.81
C GLY A 265 -11.23 -25.32 14.32
N GLU A 266 -10.46 -25.83 13.37
CA GLU A 266 -9.30 -25.14 12.82
C GLU A 266 -9.26 -25.34 11.31
N LEU A 267 -8.90 -24.27 10.61
CA LEU A 267 -8.54 -24.27 9.20
C LEU A 267 -7.10 -23.75 9.09
N ALA A 268 -6.16 -24.67 8.95
CA ALA A 268 -4.75 -24.34 8.83
C ALA A 268 -4.39 -23.90 7.40
N SER A 269 -3.39 -23.02 7.28
CA SER A 269 -2.77 -22.62 6.02
C SER A 269 -3.77 -22.14 4.96
N LEU A 270 -4.37 -20.99 5.25
CA LEU A 270 -5.33 -20.33 4.36
C LEU A 270 -4.69 -20.05 3.01
N ILE A 271 -5.50 -20.16 1.97
CA ILE A 271 -5.11 -19.97 0.57
C ILE A 271 -5.63 -18.61 0.11
N THR A 272 -4.78 -17.81 -0.51
CA THR A 272 -5.19 -16.54 -1.12
C THR A 272 -5.97 -16.77 -2.39
N THR A 273 -6.69 -15.76 -2.86
CA THR A 273 -7.47 -15.81 -4.10
C THR A 273 -6.70 -16.22 -5.34
N ASN A 274 -5.36 -16.12 -5.36
CA ASN A 274 -4.51 -16.58 -6.46
C ASN A 274 -3.96 -18.02 -6.27
N GLY A 275 -4.45 -18.76 -5.28
CA GLY A 275 -4.04 -20.14 -5.00
C GLY A 275 -2.78 -20.29 -4.14
N THR A 276 -2.19 -19.19 -3.64
CA THR A 276 -0.98 -19.25 -2.79
C THR A 276 -1.33 -19.69 -1.37
N VAL A 277 -0.64 -20.73 -0.87
CA VAL A 277 -0.77 -21.19 0.52
C VAL A 277 -0.01 -20.25 1.45
N THR A 278 -0.66 -19.78 2.51
CA THR A 278 -0.07 -18.86 3.50
C THR A 278 0.27 -19.56 4.82
N SER A 279 1.02 -18.89 5.69
CA SER A 279 1.19 -19.28 7.10
C SER A 279 -0.03 -18.94 7.96
N MET A 280 -0.99 -18.18 7.42
CA MET A 280 -2.17 -17.75 8.17
C MET A 280 -3.12 -18.94 8.40
N GLY A 281 -3.76 -18.96 9.56
CA GLY A 281 -4.77 -19.96 9.91
C GLY A 281 -6.01 -19.30 10.50
N LEU A 282 -7.10 -20.05 10.59
CA LEU A 282 -8.30 -19.68 11.33
C LEU A 282 -8.61 -20.71 12.40
N GLN A 283 -8.78 -20.26 13.64
CA GLN A 283 -9.13 -21.11 14.78
C GLN A 283 -10.44 -20.64 15.44
N MET A 284 -11.38 -21.56 15.62
CA MET A 284 -12.60 -21.33 16.39
C MET A 284 -12.27 -21.15 17.88
N LEU A 285 -12.94 -20.19 18.49
CA LEU A 285 -12.89 -19.90 19.93
C LEU A 285 -14.24 -20.18 20.61
N ALA A 286 -15.33 -20.03 19.85
CA ALA A 286 -16.67 -20.41 20.23
C ALA A 286 -17.45 -20.78 18.97
N ARG A 287 -18.13 -21.92 19.00
CA ARG A 287 -18.83 -22.49 17.86
C ARG A 287 -19.99 -21.63 17.33
N PHE A 288 -20.34 -21.88 16.07
CA PHE A 288 -21.66 -21.62 15.53
C PHE A 288 -22.67 -22.71 15.93
N ASN A 289 -23.97 -22.42 15.87
CA ASN A 289 -25.04 -23.39 16.14
C ASN A 289 -25.20 -24.36 14.96
N GLY A 290 -25.28 -23.81 13.74
CA GLY A 290 -25.45 -24.58 12.51
C GLY A 290 -25.36 -23.71 11.26
N ALA A 291 -25.81 -24.27 10.13
CA ALA A 291 -25.84 -23.58 8.83
C ALA A 291 -27.27 -23.20 8.42
N ASN A 292 -27.42 -22.01 7.86
CA ASN A 292 -28.57 -21.53 7.13
C ASN A 292 -28.32 -21.73 5.63
N LEU A 293 -29.18 -22.46 4.93
CA LEU A 293 -29.02 -22.78 3.50
C LEU A 293 -29.88 -21.90 2.57
N ASN A 294 -30.34 -20.74 3.07
CA ASN A 294 -31.35 -19.93 2.40
C ASN A 294 -30.99 -18.43 2.49
N GLY A 295 -29.86 -18.11 1.87
CA GLY A 295 -29.35 -16.79 1.54
C GLY A 295 -29.67 -16.37 0.11
N SER A 296 -28.98 -15.34 -0.38
CA SER A 296 -29.21 -14.76 -1.71
C SER A 296 -28.53 -15.59 -2.79
N LEU A 297 -29.17 -15.69 -3.97
CA LEU A 297 -28.55 -16.19 -5.19
C LEU A 297 -28.32 -15.07 -6.22
N ASP A 298 -28.80 -13.86 -5.91
CA ASP A 298 -28.79 -12.70 -6.80
C ASP A 298 -27.70 -11.70 -6.43
N ALA A 299 -26.84 -12.04 -5.44
CA ALA A 299 -25.74 -11.21 -5.00
C ALA A 299 -24.69 -11.04 -6.12
N THR A 300 -24.14 -9.84 -6.22
CA THR A 300 -23.08 -9.46 -7.16
C THR A 300 -21.74 -9.22 -6.46
N VAL A 301 -21.76 -9.02 -5.14
CA VAL A 301 -20.56 -8.78 -4.32
C VAL A 301 -19.71 -10.03 -4.07
N PHE A 302 -20.33 -11.21 -4.11
CA PHE A 302 -19.73 -12.52 -3.91
C PHE A 302 -20.52 -13.56 -4.74
N PRO A 303 -19.92 -14.71 -5.10
CA PRO A 303 -20.60 -15.71 -5.92
C PRO A 303 -21.81 -16.32 -5.23
N ALA A 304 -22.73 -16.85 -6.03
CA ALA A 304 -23.96 -17.46 -5.54
C ALA A 304 -23.69 -18.66 -4.63
N SER A 305 -22.58 -19.38 -4.83
CA SER A 305 -22.11 -20.44 -3.92
C SER A 305 -21.87 -19.92 -2.51
N ALA A 306 -21.10 -18.84 -2.35
CA ALA A 306 -20.75 -18.27 -1.05
C ALA A 306 -21.88 -17.46 -0.39
N THR A 307 -22.84 -16.97 -1.19
CA THR A 307 -23.92 -16.09 -0.68
C THR A 307 -25.21 -16.83 -0.38
N ARG A 308 -25.34 -18.08 -0.84
CA ARG A 308 -26.51 -18.94 -0.67
C ARG A 308 -26.66 -19.45 0.76
N ASP A 309 -25.56 -19.60 1.49
CA ASP A 309 -25.59 -20.09 2.85
C ASP A 309 -24.74 -19.25 3.82
N SER A 310 -24.93 -19.52 5.11
CA SER A 310 -24.28 -18.80 6.19
C SER A 310 -24.24 -19.69 7.43
N LEU A 311 -23.18 -19.64 8.22
CA LEU A 311 -23.22 -20.15 9.59
C LEU A 311 -23.95 -19.16 10.51
N PHE A 312 -24.63 -19.67 11.54
CA PHE A 312 -25.42 -18.83 12.44
C PHE A 312 -25.25 -19.12 13.94
N GLY A 313 -25.42 -18.08 14.76
CA GLY A 313 -25.56 -18.13 16.22
C GLY A 313 -26.95 -17.68 16.67
N ASN A 314 -27.26 -17.79 17.96
CA ASN A 314 -28.57 -17.49 18.54
C ASN A 314 -28.47 -17.22 20.04
N THR A 315 -29.34 -16.35 20.57
CA THR A 315 -29.40 -16.09 22.02
C THR A 315 -30.39 -17.03 22.70
N GLU A 316 -31.62 -17.11 22.22
CA GLU A 316 -32.67 -17.98 22.76
C GLU A 316 -32.49 -19.43 22.34
N ALA A 317 -33.12 -20.37 23.07
CA ALA A 317 -33.02 -21.80 22.79
C ALA A 317 -33.47 -22.17 21.36
N PHE A 318 -32.54 -22.68 20.56
CA PHE A 318 -32.78 -23.12 19.18
C PHE A 318 -31.93 -24.35 18.85
N ASN A 319 -32.53 -25.37 18.25
CA ASN A 319 -31.88 -26.66 17.92
C ASN A 319 -31.12 -27.31 19.10
N GLY A 320 -31.59 -27.09 20.33
CA GLY A 320 -31.00 -27.68 21.53
C GLY A 320 -29.82 -26.90 22.12
N LEU A 321 -29.50 -25.72 21.60
CA LEU A 321 -28.49 -24.82 22.15
C LEU A 321 -29.07 -23.43 22.43
N GLU A 322 -28.55 -22.74 23.44
CA GLU A 322 -28.88 -21.36 23.81
C GLU A 322 -27.59 -20.59 24.07
N ASN A 323 -27.61 -19.26 23.94
CA ASN A 323 -26.45 -18.39 24.14
C ASN A 323 -25.23 -18.74 23.27
N VAL A 324 -25.48 -19.03 22.00
CA VAL A 324 -24.45 -19.35 21.01
C VAL A 324 -23.94 -18.05 20.39
N PHE A 325 -22.80 -17.56 20.89
CA PHE A 325 -22.10 -16.35 20.43
C PHE A 325 -20.80 -16.74 19.71
N PRO A 326 -20.80 -16.87 18.38
CA PRO A 326 -19.65 -17.38 17.65
C PRO A 326 -18.45 -16.46 17.78
N ALA A 327 -17.26 -17.05 17.90
CA ALA A 327 -16.00 -16.33 17.88
C ALA A 327 -14.90 -17.19 17.27
N PHE A 328 -13.99 -16.57 16.55
CA PHE A 328 -12.81 -17.19 15.96
C PHE A 328 -11.66 -16.20 15.93
N LYS A 329 -10.46 -16.67 15.62
CA LYS A 329 -9.30 -15.81 15.39
C LYS A 329 -8.55 -16.24 14.16
N PHE A 330 -7.92 -15.28 13.53
CA PHE A 330 -6.83 -15.52 12.61
C PHE A 330 -5.53 -15.67 13.40
N THR A 331 -4.66 -16.58 12.96
CA THR A 331 -3.36 -16.87 13.57
C THR A 331 -2.26 -16.79 12.51
N GLY A 332 -1.02 -16.53 12.93
CA GLY A 332 0.12 -16.48 12.01
C GLY A 332 0.10 -15.25 11.09
N LEU A 333 -0.57 -14.18 11.55
CA LEU A 333 -0.56 -12.87 10.90
C LEU A 333 0.78 -12.18 11.14
N ASP A 334 1.22 -11.39 10.17
CA ASP A 334 2.45 -10.62 10.27
C ASP A 334 2.16 -9.27 10.95
N PRO A 335 2.79 -8.96 12.11
CA PRO A 335 2.62 -7.67 12.78
C PRO A 335 3.10 -6.46 11.95
N ALA A 336 3.84 -6.68 10.86
CA ALA A 336 4.20 -5.64 9.91
C ALA A 336 3.08 -5.29 8.92
N PHE A 337 1.87 -5.81 9.07
CA PHE A 337 0.72 -5.54 8.20
C PHE A 337 -0.50 -5.03 8.98
N HIS A 338 -1.29 -4.19 8.32
CA HIS A 338 -2.67 -3.90 8.71
C HIS A 338 -3.64 -4.79 7.92
N TYR A 339 -4.74 -5.18 8.57
CA TYR A 339 -5.74 -6.07 8.00
C TYR A 339 -7.12 -5.40 7.97
N SER A 340 -7.82 -5.57 6.85
CA SER A 340 -9.20 -5.13 6.67
C SER A 340 -10.12 -6.32 6.41
N PHE A 341 -11.32 -6.27 6.98
CA PHE A 341 -12.31 -7.35 6.97
C PHE A 341 -13.62 -6.84 6.38
N THR A 342 -14.06 -7.43 5.27
CA THR A 342 -15.38 -7.17 4.67
C THR A 342 -16.30 -8.37 4.91
N PHE A 343 -17.38 -8.15 5.65
CA PHE A 343 -18.35 -9.15 6.06
C PHE A 343 -19.59 -9.14 5.18
N TYR A 344 -20.10 -10.33 4.87
CA TYR A 344 -21.37 -10.53 4.19
C TYR A 344 -22.15 -11.69 4.83
N ALA A 345 -23.47 -11.56 4.86
CA ALA A 345 -24.39 -12.63 5.23
C ALA A 345 -25.78 -12.37 4.61
N SER A 346 -26.55 -13.45 4.38
CA SER A 346 -27.91 -13.32 3.86
C SER A 346 -28.86 -14.38 4.41
N ARG A 347 -30.08 -13.96 4.73
CA ARG A 347 -31.23 -14.80 5.06
C ARG A 347 -32.47 -14.29 4.31
N THR A 348 -32.88 -14.99 3.25
CA THR A 348 -34.00 -14.57 2.40
C THR A 348 -35.36 -15.05 2.89
N GLY A 349 -36.42 -14.31 2.56
CA GLY A 349 -37.81 -14.66 2.86
C GLY A 349 -38.22 -14.40 4.31
N VAL A 350 -37.59 -13.42 4.99
CA VAL A 350 -37.88 -13.08 6.39
C VAL A 350 -38.44 -11.66 6.51
N GLY A 351 -39.26 -11.40 7.54
CA GLY A 351 -39.85 -10.07 7.80
C GLY A 351 -39.32 -9.38 9.05
N ASP A 352 -38.45 -10.05 9.80
CA ASP A 352 -37.71 -9.49 10.94
C ASP A 352 -36.34 -8.95 10.49
N ARG A 353 -35.65 -8.26 11.39
CA ARG A 353 -34.26 -7.81 11.25
C ARG A 353 -33.36 -8.73 12.05
N ARG A 354 -32.26 -9.15 11.41
CA ARG A 354 -31.29 -10.13 11.92
C ARG A 354 -29.91 -9.49 11.86
N GLU A 355 -29.81 -8.34 12.50
CA GLU A 355 -28.58 -7.57 12.54
C GLU A 355 -27.51 -8.31 13.36
N THR A 356 -26.33 -8.45 12.78
CA THR A 356 -25.16 -9.07 13.39
C THR A 356 -24.10 -8.01 13.60
N ARG A 357 -23.63 -7.87 14.85
CA ARG A 357 -22.45 -7.10 15.19
C ARG A 357 -21.21 -7.95 15.07
N TYR A 358 -20.29 -7.57 14.20
CA TYR A 358 -18.94 -8.10 14.13
C TYR A 358 -18.02 -7.22 14.95
N THR A 359 -17.33 -7.79 15.94
CA THR A 359 -16.28 -7.11 16.71
C THR A 359 -14.94 -7.72 16.32
N VAL A 360 -14.07 -6.91 15.70
CA VAL A 360 -12.72 -7.29 15.28
C VAL A 360 -11.73 -6.70 16.27
N THR A 361 -10.89 -7.55 16.86
CA THR A 361 -9.94 -7.17 17.92
C THR A 361 -8.55 -7.70 17.61
N GLY A 362 -7.63 -6.78 17.33
CA GLY A 362 -6.18 -7.01 17.31
C GLY A 362 -5.52 -6.04 18.29
N ALA A 363 -4.60 -5.20 17.80
CA ALA A 363 -4.06 -4.07 18.57
C ALA A 363 -5.13 -3.01 18.90
N THR A 364 -6.12 -2.86 18.01
CA THR A 364 -7.32 -2.03 18.21
C THR A 364 -8.57 -2.91 18.15
N SER A 365 -9.69 -2.40 18.69
CA SER A 365 -10.98 -3.08 18.65
C SER A 365 -12.01 -2.20 17.96
N VAL A 366 -12.61 -2.71 16.88
CA VAL A 366 -13.57 -1.99 16.03
C VAL A 366 -14.77 -2.87 15.76
N THR A 367 -15.95 -2.26 15.65
CA THR A 367 -17.23 -2.95 15.42
C THR A 367 -17.92 -2.50 14.15
N ALA A 368 -18.60 -3.42 13.47
CA ALA A 368 -19.51 -3.12 12.35
C ALA A 368 -20.78 -3.98 12.41
N ASP A 369 -21.93 -3.42 12.03
CA ASP A 369 -23.25 -4.06 12.16
C ASP A 369 -23.88 -4.32 10.77
N LEU A 370 -24.24 -5.57 10.46
CA LEU A 370 -24.86 -5.97 9.19
C LEU A 370 -26.22 -6.63 9.40
N ASP A 371 -27.26 -6.13 8.73
CA ASP A 371 -28.56 -6.80 8.68
C ASP A 371 -28.60 -7.86 7.57
N ALA A 372 -28.61 -9.14 7.95
CA ALA A 372 -28.65 -10.24 7.00
C ALA A 372 -30.04 -10.43 6.33
N SER A 373 -31.08 -9.74 6.80
CA SER A 373 -32.47 -10.00 6.41
C SER A 373 -32.76 -9.56 4.98
N ASN A 374 -33.04 -10.53 4.10
CA ASN A 374 -33.20 -10.32 2.66
C ASN A 374 -32.04 -9.51 2.03
N ASN A 375 -30.84 -9.64 2.58
CA ASN A 375 -29.67 -8.96 2.06
C ASN A 375 -29.28 -9.55 0.68
N ILE A 376 -29.08 -8.69 -0.31
CA ILE A 376 -28.62 -9.07 -1.65
C ILE A 376 -27.14 -8.70 -1.83
N ASP A 377 -26.77 -7.44 -1.58
CA ASP A 377 -25.42 -6.93 -1.86
C ASP A 377 -24.77 -6.16 -0.71
N ALA A 378 -25.48 -5.91 0.41
CA ALA A 378 -24.92 -5.11 1.48
C ALA A 378 -23.78 -5.87 2.17
N THR A 379 -22.67 -5.17 2.39
CA THR A 379 -21.53 -5.63 3.18
C THR A 379 -21.21 -4.59 4.24
N VAL A 380 -20.47 -4.99 5.26
CA VAL A 380 -19.84 -4.04 6.19
C VAL A 380 -18.36 -4.31 6.28
N ARG A 381 -17.59 -3.26 6.54
CA ARG A 381 -16.13 -3.32 6.53
C ARG A 381 -15.55 -2.78 7.83
N VAL A 382 -14.48 -3.40 8.29
CA VAL A 382 -13.60 -2.92 9.35
C VAL A 382 -12.19 -2.80 8.78
N ASP A 383 -11.57 -1.64 8.93
CA ASP A 383 -10.28 -1.30 8.33
C ASP A 383 -9.15 -1.21 9.35
N ASP A 384 -7.92 -1.36 8.83
CA ASP A 384 -6.66 -1.02 9.50
C ASP A 384 -6.41 -1.69 10.85
N ILE A 385 -6.82 -2.95 11.00
CA ILE A 385 -6.57 -3.71 12.23
C ILE A 385 -5.16 -4.30 12.18
N ALA A 386 -4.26 -3.80 13.01
CA ALA A 386 -2.99 -4.47 13.27
C ALA A 386 -3.22 -5.72 14.15
N PRO A 387 -2.51 -6.83 13.93
CA PRO A 387 -2.53 -7.98 14.82
C PRO A 387 -2.10 -7.64 16.24
N ASP A 388 -2.46 -8.47 17.20
CA ASP A 388 -1.89 -8.39 18.53
C ASP A 388 -0.41 -8.86 18.55
N ALA A 389 0.24 -8.77 19.71
CA ALA A 389 1.65 -9.13 19.87
C ALA A 389 1.95 -10.62 19.59
N SER A 390 0.92 -11.46 19.47
CA SER A 390 1.03 -12.88 19.14
C SER A 390 0.82 -13.15 17.64
N GLY A 391 0.57 -12.11 16.84
CA GLY A 391 0.19 -12.26 15.43
C GLY A 391 -1.25 -12.77 15.26
N GLU A 392 -2.16 -12.37 16.16
CA GLU A 392 -3.56 -12.80 16.14
C GLU A 392 -4.55 -11.63 15.96
N ILE A 393 -5.64 -11.87 15.25
CA ILE A 393 -6.83 -11.00 15.21
C ILE A 393 -8.06 -11.83 15.52
N ARG A 394 -8.81 -11.45 16.55
CA ARG A 394 -10.06 -12.11 16.98
C ARG A 394 -11.28 -11.45 16.34
N ILE A 395 -12.21 -12.25 15.87
CA ILE A 395 -13.54 -11.83 15.42
C ILE A 395 -14.60 -12.49 16.31
N SER A 396 -15.55 -11.71 16.81
CA SER A 396 -16.70 -12.20 17.58
C SER A 396 -18.01 -11.63 17.09
N LEU A 397 -19.06 -12.45 17.14
CA LEU A 397 -20.39 -12.13 16.65
C LEU A 397 -21.37 -12.02 17.82
N ALA A 398 -22.19 -10.98 17.80
CA ALA A 398 -23.30 -10.79 18.72
C ALA A 398 -24.51 -10.18 17.99
N PRO A 399 -25.73 -10.28 18.55
CA PRO A 399 -26.86 -9.53 18.02
C PRO A 399 -26.55 -8.03 17.97
N GLY A 400 -26.79 -7.40 16.83
CA GLY A 400 -26.73 -5.95 16.69
C GLY A 400 -27.88 -5.26 17.45
N PRO A 401 -27.76 -3.95 17.71
CA PRO A 401 -28.76 -3.17 18.46
C PRO A 401 -30.14 -3.17 17.80
N ASP A 402 -30.22 -3.33 16.48
CA ASP A 402 -31.47 -3.35 15.71
C ASP A 402 -31.96 -4.77 15.37
N ASN A 403 -31.33 -5.81 15.93
CA ASN A 403 -31.80 -7.19 15.79
C ASN A 403 -33.12 -7.39 16.55
N ASN A 404 -34.21 -7.65 15.83
CA ASN A 404 -35.55 -7.80 16.40
C ASN A 404 -36.13 -9.21 16.16
N ASN A 405 -35.32 -10.14 15.68
CA ASN A 405 -35.71 -11.53 15.55
C ASN A 405 -35.86 -12.16 16.95
N ALA A 406 -36.89 -12.98 17.15
CA ALA A 406 -37.21 -13.57 18.45
C ALA A 406 -36.15 -14.53 19.02
N ASN A 407 -35.19 -15.01 18.21
CA ASN A 407 -34.05 -15.81 18.66
C ASN A 407 -32.71 -15.05 18.59
N HIS A 408 -32.75 -13.77 18.22
CA HIS A 408 -31.60 -12.90 17.99
C HIS A 408 -30.51 -13.60 17.17
N PHE A 409 -30.90 -14.17 16.02
CA PHE A 409 -29.95 -14.87 15.16
C PHE A 409 -28.84 -13.92 14.65
N THR A 410 -27.61 -14.42 14.63
CA THR A 410 -26.44 -13.77 14.03
C THR A 410 -25.92 -14.60 12.86
N TYR A 411 -25.36 -13.98 11.83
CA TYR A 411 -24.94 -14.69 10.60
C TYR A 411 -23.55 -14.25 10.11
N LEU A 412 -22.84 -15.18 9.48
CA LEU A 412 -21.69 -14.91 8.62
C LEU A 412 -21.75 -15.90 7.45
N GLY A 413 -21.73 -15.39 6.22
CA GLY A 413 -21.75 -16.19 4.99
C GLY A 413 -20.44 -16.08 4.22
N ALA A 414 -19.98 -14.86 3.92
CA ALA A 414 -18.70 -14.65 3.28
C ALA A 414 -17.85 -13.62 4.05
N LEU A 415 -16.54 -13.83 4.03
CA LEU A 415 -15.55 -12.92 4.59
C LEU A 415 -14.42 -12.72 3.59
N ARG A 416 -14.13 -11.45 3.30
CA ARG A 416 -12.94 -11.03 2.55
C ARG A 416 -11.94 -10.41 3.52
N VAL A 417 -10.71 -10.88 3.48
CA VAL A 417 -9.59 -10.32 4.27
C VAL A 417 -8.54 -9.76 3.34
N GLU A 418 -8.27 -8.48 3.48
CA GLU A 418 -7.23 -7.75 2.77
C GLU A 418 -6.14 -7.36 3.75
N TYR A 419 -4.89 -7.30 3.32
CA TYR A 419 -3.76 -6.95 4.17
C TYR A 419 -2.74 -6.08 3.43
N THR A 420 -2.28 -5.03 4.09
CA THR A 420 -1.35 -4.03 3.55
C THR A 420 -0.15 -3.87 4.46
N PRO A 421 1.09 -3.77 3.93
CA PRO A 421 2.26 -3.54 4.75
C PRO A 421 2.14 -2.22 5.53
N ILE A 422 2.61 -2.21 6.77
CA ILE A 422 2.88 -1.00 7.54
C ILE A 422 4.15 -0.39 6.95
N LEU A 423 4.01 0.67 6.16
CA LEU A 423 5.16 1.52 5.87
C LEU A 423 5.57 2.20 7.17
N SER A 424 6.85 2.08 7.55
CA SER A 424 7.36 2.85 8.70
C SER A 424 7.20 4.34 8.36
N PRO A 425 6.57 5.16 9.21
CA PRO A 425 6.48 6.59 8.96
C PRO A 425 7.88 7.19 8.83
N ARG A 426 8.06 8.02 7.79
CA ARG A 426 9.35 8.52 7.35
C ARG A 426 9.25 9.99 7.01
N VAL A 427 10.29 10.76 7.36
CA VAL A 427 10.54 12.12 6.87
C VAL A 427 11.87 12.12 6.13
N LEU A 428 11.88 12.69 4.92
CA LEU A 428 13.10 12.94 4.15
C LEU A 428 13.41 14.43 4.11
N ILE A 429 14.68 14.76 4.35
CA ILE A 429 15.19 16.13 4.35
C ILE A 429 16.40 16.23 3.43
N ASP A 430 16.30 17.09 2.42
CA ASP A 430 17.37 17.44 1.48
C ASP A 430 18.07 18.74 1.94
N PHE A 431 19.39 18.72 2.03
CA PHE A 431 20.28 19.81 2.40
C PHE A 431 21.09 20.26 1.16
N GLY A 432 20.47 21.05 0.29
CA GLY A 432 21.04 21.37 -1.01
C GLY A 432 21.04 22.86 -1.41
N ALA A 433 21.27 23.10 -2.70
CA ALA A 433 21.21 24.43 -3.30
C ALA A 433 19.75 24.88 -3.48
N ALA A 434 19.48 26.17 -3.30
CA ALA A 434 18.12 26.70 -3.47
C ALA A 434 17.58 26.59 -4.90
N GLY A 435 18.46 26.48 -5.91
CA GLY A 435 18.10 26.33 -7.32
C GLY A 435 17.88 24.88 -7.76
N ALA A 436 18.00 23.94 -6.83
CA ALA A 436 18.07 22.50 -7.05
C ALA A 436 17.24 21.69 -6.04
N PRO A 437 16.09 22.18 -5.52
CA PRO A 437 15.38 21.48 -4.45
C PRO A 437 14.92 20.10 -4.93
N THR A 438 14.99 19.12 -4.04
CA THR A 438 14.30 17.85 -4.25
C THR A 438 12.81 18.06 -4.04
N THR A 439 12.02 17.91 -5.10
CA THR A 439 10.57 18.09 -5.04
C THR A 439 9.84 16.83 -5.42
N LEU A 440 8.69 16.61 -4.78
CA LEU A 440 7.71 15.62 -5.22
C LEU A 440 7.41 15.83 -6.71
N GLY A 441 7.63 14.79 -7.52
CA GLY A 441 7.23 14.76 -8.93
C GLY A 441 8.34 14.37 -9.90
N THR A 442 9.33 15.24 -10.13
CA THR A 442 10.31 15.06 -11.22
C THR A 442 11.53 14.22 -10.88
N ASP A 443 11.94 14.20 -9.60
CA ASP A 443 13.16 13.49 -9.17
C ASP A 443 12.89 12.40 -8.12
N ASP A 444 11.97 12.63 -7.17
CA ASP A 444 11.41 11.60 -6.27
C ASP A 444 9.88 11.72 -6.25
N PRO A 445 9.15 10.84 -6.95
CA PRO A 445 7.71 10.98 -7.20
C PRO A 445 6.81 10.56 -6.03
N PHE A 446 7.33 9.79 -5.07
CA PHE A 446 6.52 9.16 -4.00
C PHE A 446 6.75 9.76 -2.65
N GLN A 447 7.93 10.33 -2.47
CA GLN A 447 8.33 10.80 -1.19
C GLN A 447 8.29 12.31 -1.25
N GLN A 448 7.48 12.90 -0.38
CA GLN A 448 7.59 14.32 -0.11
C GLN A 448 8.93 14.59 0.55
N TRP A 449 9.59 15.65 0.08
CA TRP A 449 10.89 16.09 0.58
C TRP A 449 10.78 17.43 1.28
N ASN A 450 11.52 17.54 2.37
CA ASN A 450 11.69 18.79 3.10
C ASN A 450 13.03 19.40 2.71
N ASN A 451 13.03 20.64 2.24
CA ASN A 451 14.23 21.24 1.66
C ASN A 451 14.87 22.27 2.59
N VAL A 452 16.07 21.96 3.09
CA VAL A 452 16.96 22.88 3.80
C VAL A 452 17.96 23.46 2.80
N SER A 453 17.50 24.45 2.04
CA SER A 453 18.37 25.15 1.10
C SER A 453 19.49 25.92 1.81
N GLY A 454 20.51 26.32 1.06
CA GLY A 454 21.55 27.25 1.54
C GLY A 454 21.01 28.55 2.18
N ALA A 455 19.80 29.01 1.82
CA ALA A 455 19.17 30.18 2.44
C ALA A 455 18.73 29.94 3.90
N ILE A 456 18.42 28.68 4.24
CA ILE A 456 18.07 28.25 5.60
C ILE A 456 19.35 27.82 6.32
N GLY A 457 20.09 26.86 5.74
CA GLY A 457 21.21 26.20 6.40
C GLY A 457 22.45 27.08 6.57
N SER A 458 22.65 28.12 5.75
CA SER A 458 23.79 29.04 5.90
C SER A 458 23.52 30.19 6.89
N THR A 459 22.59 30.00 7.83
CA THR A 459 22.25 30.98 8.87
C THR A 459 22.21 30.30 10.25
N ASP A 460 22.52 31.05 11.30
CA ASP A 460 22.51 30.53 12.68
C ASP A 460 21.09 30.43 13.27
N THR A 461 20.06 30.82 12.51
CA THR A 461 18.67 30.90 12.99
C THR A 461 17.65 30.37 11.99
N GLY A 462 18.09 29.79 10.88
CA GLY A 462 17.21 29.24 9.85
C GLY A 462 16.32 28.14 10.46
N SER A 463 15.07 28.06 10.02
CA SER A 463 14.15 27.04 10.53
C SER A 463 13.16 26.59 9.46
N LEU A 464 12.76 25.33 9.54
CA LEU A 464 11.69 24.74 8.77
C LEU A 464 10.70 24.10 9.75
N ALA A 465 9.44 24.54 9.75
CA ALA A 465 8.42 24.03 10.66
C ALA A 465 7.42 23.15 9.89
N GLY A 466 6.83 22.17 10.56
CA GLY A 466 5.81 21.30 9.98
C GLY A 466 6.37 20.39 8.90
N LEU A 467 7.44 19.65 9.23
CA LEU A 467 8.04 18.71 8.28
C LEU A 467 6.97 17.73 7.80
N VAL A 468 7.00 17.42 6.51
CA VAL A 468 6.02 16.56 5.84
C VAL A 468 6.60 15.15 5.74
N MET A 469 5.82 14.13 6.10
CA MET A 469 6.17 12.73 5.89
C MET A 469 6.19 12.41 4.40
N THR A 470 6.84 11.30 4.03
CA THR A 470 6.93 10.88 2.62
C THR A 470 5.56 10.71 1.96
N ASP A 471 4.53 10.35 2.72
CA ASP A 471 3.13 10.20 2.27
C ASP A 471 2.33 11.53 2.15
N GLY A 472 2.92 12.69 2.46
CA GLY A 472 2.22 13.98 2.44
C GLY A 472 1.60 14.42 3.76
N THR A 473 1.64 13.58 4.80
CA THR A 473 1.12 13.95 6.12
C THR A 473 2.01 15.00 6.78
N VAL A 474 1.42 16.12 7.17
CA VAL A 474 2.12 17.16 7.93
C VAL A 474 2.33 16.69 9.38
N THR A 475 3.57 16.77 9.87
CA THR A 475 3.93 16.42 11.25
C THR A 475 4.05 17.66 12.14
N PRO A 476 4.05 17.53 13.48
CA PRO A 476 4.48 18.61 14.37
C PRO A 476 6.00 18.85 14.33
N PHE A 477 6.77 18.11 13.54
CA PHE A 477 8.21 18.16 13.57
C PHE A 477 8.72 19.46 12.94
N GLY A 478 9.86 19.93 13.44
CA GLY A 478 10.54 21.09 12.88
C GLY A 478 12.05 20.92 12.92
N LEU A 479 12.74 21.58 12.00
CA LEU A 479 14.18 21.72 11.95
C LEU A 479 14.57 23.16 12.32
N GLN A 480 15.54 23.33 13.20
CA GLN A 480 16.07 24.63 13.61
C GLN A 480 17.60 24.64 13.58
N MET A 481 18.19 25.56 12.81
CA MET A 481 19.63 25.82 12.84
C MET A 481 20.02 26.45 14.18
N VAL A 482 21.16 25.99 14.72
CA VAL A 482 21.82 26.54 15.91
C VAL A 482 23.18 27.12 15.52
N SER A 483 23.87 26.48 14.59
CA SER A 483 25.12 26.93 13.99
C SER A 483 25.07 26.62 12.50
N ARG A 484 25.35 27.62 11.68
CA ARG A 484 25.25 27.56 10.22
C ARG A 484 26.19 26.54 9.55
N PHE A 485 25.84 26.22 8.31
CA PHE A 485 26.77 25.74 7.30
C PHE A 485 27.54 26.91 6.64
N ASN A 486 28.68 26.62 6.00
CA ASN A 486 29.45 27.63 5.27
C ASN A 486 28.84 27.86 3.89
N GLY A 487 28.63 26.79 3.12
CA GLY A 487 28.11 26.88 1.75
C GLY A 487 27.54 25.57 1.22
N VAL A 488 27.35 25.55 -0.10
CA VAL A 488 26.75 24.43 -0.84
C VAL A 488 27.81 23.74 -1.71
N ASN A 489 27.80 22.42 -1.70
CA ASN A 489 28.49 21.55 -2.63
C ASN A 489 27.48 21.03 -3.65
N GLU A 490 27.77 21.13 -4.94
CA GLU A 490 26.90 20.62 -6.03
C GLU A 490 27.58 19.52 -6.86
N ASN A 491 28.65 18.92 -6.32
CA ASN A 491 29.43 17.86 -6.99
C ASN A 491 29.31 16.52 -6.25
N GLY A 492 28.10 16.11 -5.92
CA GLY A 492 27.75 14.78 -5.41
C GLY A 492 27.42 13.80 -6.53
N THR A 493 27.03 12.59 -6.16
CA THR A 493 26.65 11.53 -7.12
C THR A 493 25.29 11.80 -7.74
N LEU A 494 25.04 11.14 -8.88
CA LEU A 494 23.75 11.13 -9.57
C LEU A 494 23.19 9.71 -9.70
N THR A 495 23.84 8.72 -9.10
CA THR A 495 23.60 7.29 -9.34
C THR A 495 23.31 6.50 -8.06
N HIS A 496 22.89 7.18 -6.99
CA HIS A 496 22.52 6.50 -5.74
C HIS A 496 21.30 5.60 -5.97
N PRO A 497 21.27 4.36 -5.46
CA PRO A 497 20.16 3.43 -5.70
C PRO A 497 18.86 3.84 -4.98
N ASP A 498 18.95 4.38 -3.77
CA ASP A 498 17.78 4.62 -2.91
C ASP A 498 17.31 6.09 -2.83
N PHE A 499 18.06 7.03 -3.41
CA PHE A 499 17.79 8.47 -3.27
C PHE A 499 17.90 9.18 -4.61
N PRO A 500 17.04 10.17 -4.88
CA PRO A 500 16.98 10.82 -6.16
C PRO A 500 18.26 11.61 -6.48
N PRO A 501 18.61 11.79 -7.77
CA PRO A 501 19.78 12.57 -8.17
C PRO A 501 19.74 14.02 -7.66
N SER A 502 18.56 14.65 -7.52
CA SER A 502 18.50 16.01 -6.99
C SER A 502 18.94 16.10 -5.54
N ALA A 503 18.63 15.12 -4.69
CA ALA A 503 19.03 15.09 -3.28
C ALA A 503 20.48 14.61 -3.07
N THR A 504 21.02 13.81 -4.00
CA THR A 504 22.36 13.21 -3.86
C THR A 504 23.46 14.02 -4.54
N ARG A 505 23.09 14.86 -5.51
CA ARG A 505 24.00 15.77 -6.22
C ARG A 505 24.55 16.87 -5.33
N ASP A 506 23.76 17.37 -4.39
CA ASP A 506 24.18 18.50 -3.56
C ASP A 506 24.15 18.20 -2.06
N SER A 507 24.88 19.04 -1.33
CA SER A 507 25.05 18.95 0.12
C SER A 507 25.45 20.30 0.68
N LEU A 508 25.04 20.59 1.92
CA LEU A 508 25.61 21.70 2.67
C LEU A 508 26.91 21.26 3.35
N PHE A 509 27.88 22.17 3.48
CA PHE A 509 29.17 21.86 4.10
C PHE A 509 29.65 22.88 5.14
N GLY A 510 30.43 22.37 6.10
CA GLY A 510 31.22 23.12 7.09
C GLY A 510 32.73 22.91 6.89
N ASN A 511 33.56 23.62 7.64
CA ASN A 511 35.04 23.61 7.53
C ASN A 511 35.69 24.11 8.81
N THR A 512 36.90 23.63 9.11
CA THR A 512 37.67 24.09 10.28
C THR A 512 38.61 25.24 9.89
N GLU A 513 39.38 25.07 8.82
CA GLU A 513 40.34 26.07 8.32
C GLU A 513 39.67 27.20 7.54
N PRO A 514 40.32 28.36 7.34
CA PRO A 514 39.78 29.47 6.54
C PRO A 514 39.38 29.05 5.11
N PHE A 515 38.09 29.12 4.81
CA PHE A 515 37.53 28.86 3.49
C PHE A 515 36.38 29.83 3.16
N SER A 516 36.42 30.44 1.98
CA SER A 516 35.43 31.43 1.52
C SER A 516 35.13 32.56 2.51
N GLY A 517 36.13 32.95 3.32
CA GLY A 517 36.03 34.05 4.29
C GLY A 517 35.52 33.66 5.67
N LEU A 518 35.27 32.37 5.94
CA LEU A 518 34.88 31.84 7.26
C LEU A 518 35.85 30.74 7.71
N GLU A 519 36.03 30.61 9.02
CA GLU A 519 36.82 29.56 9.67
C GLU A 519 36.01 29.00 10.87
N ASN A 520 36.30 27.76 11.28
CA ASN A 520 35.61 27.06 12.37
C ASN A 520 34.08 27.01 12.22
N VAL A 521 33.61 26.72 11.01
CA VAL A 521 32.19 26.53 10.71
C VAL A 521 31.81 25.08 11.00
N THR A 522 31.39 24.81 12.23
CA THR A 522 30.89 23.50 12.70
C THR A 522 29.35 23.54 12.76
N PRO A 523 28.64 22.93 11.80
CA PRO A 523 27.18 23.02 11.71
C PRO A 523 26.49 22.30 12.88
N ILE A 524 25.43 22.91 13.40
CA ILE A 524 24.57 22.33 14.45
C ILE A 524 23.12 22.69 14.13
N PHE A 525 22.23 21.71 14.19
CA PHE A 525 20.79 21.93 14.09
C PHE A 525 20.02 21.01 15.03
N GLN A 526 18.75 21.34 15.27
CA GLN A 526 17.84 20.55 16.08
C GLN A 526 16.68 20.05 15.24
N LEU A 527 16.29 18.79 15.45
CA LEU A 527 14.96 18.31 15.13
C LEU A 527 14.10 18.45 16.39
N THR A 528 12.90 18.99 16.25
CA THR A 528 12.00 19.38 17.36
C THR A 528 10.59 18.85 17.11
N GLY A 529 9.75 18.83 18.15
CA GLY A 529 8.36 18.36 18.04
C GLY A 529 8.21 16.84 18.01
N LEU A 530 9.30 16.10 18.28
CA LEU A 530 9.34 14.64 18.34
C LEU A 530 8.74 14.13 19.65
N ASP A 531 8.23 12.89 19.66
CA ASP A 531 7.74 12.25 20.88
C ASP A 531 8.92 11.70 21.71
N PRO A 532 9.17 12.18 22.95
CA PRO A 532 10.26 11.69 23.80
C PRO A 532 10.18 10.19 24.16
N GLN A 533 9.03 9.55 23.94
CA GLN A 533 8.82 8.12 24.20
C GLN A 533 9.00 7.25 22.96
N THR A 534 9.14 7.84 21.77
CA THR A 534 9.30 7.12 20.51
C THR A 534 10.78 6.94 20.18
N ASP A 535 11.13 5.75 19.71
CA ASP A 535 12.47 5.43 19.19
C ASP A 535 12.55 5.82 17.71
N TYR A 536 13.58 6.57 17.34
CA TYR A 536 13.82 7.07 16.00
C TYR A 536 15.12 6.50 15.40
N HIS A 537 15.13 6.37 14.08
CA HIS A 537 16.27 5.96 13.29
C HIS A 537 16.64 7.13 12.36
N LEU A 538 17.90 7.56 12.39
CA LEU A 538 18.42 8.65 11.58
C LEU A 538 19.47 8.09 10.61
N THR A 539 19.25 8.30 9.32
CA THR A 539 20.18 7.94 8.25
C THR A 539 20.71 9.21 7.60
N PHE A 540 22.04 9.32 7.55
CA PHE A 540 22.79 10.45 7.01
C PHE A 540 23.48 10.04 5.72
N TYR A 541 23.33 10.86 4.69
CA TYR A 541 24.03 10.67 3.43
C TYR A 541 24.59 12.00 2.90
N ALA A 542 25.74 11.93 2.24
CA ALA A 542 26.33 13.02 1.47
C ALA A 542 27.37 12.47 0.49
N SER A 543 27.60 13.20 -0.60
CA SER A 543 28.57 12.82 -1.62
C SER A 543 29.41 14.01 -2.09
N ARG A 544 30.71 13.76 -2.29
CA ARG A 544 31.63 14.67 -2.96
C ARG A 544 32.53 13.91 -3.93
N LEU A 545 32.19 13.95 -5.21
CA LEU A 545 32.94 13.29 -6.28
C LEU A 545 34.21 14.06 -6.69
N GLY A 546 35.16 13.31 -7.26
CA GLY A 546 36.36 13.84 -7.92
C GLY A 546 37.46 14.28 -6.96
N VAL A 547 37.51 13.71 -5.76
CA VAL A 547 38.48 14.08 -4.71
C VAL A 547 39.36 12.89 -4.33
N GLY A 548 40.58 13.15 -3.87
CA GLY A 548 41.55 12.10 -3.51
C GLY A 548 41.87 12.02 -2.01
N ASP A 549 41.25 12.88 -1.23
CA ASP A 549 41.32 12.92 0.24
C ASP A 549 40.10 12.22 0.85
N ASN A 550 40.19 11.86 2.13
CA ASN A 550 39.08 11.39 2.96
C ASN A 550 38.40 12.60 3.61
N ARG A 551 37.07 12.67 3.51
CA ARG A 551 36.25 13.77 4.03
C ARG A 551 35.26 13.27 5.08
N GLU A 552 35.71 12.36 5.93
CA GLU A 552 34.89 11.75 6.98
C GLU A 552 34.19 12.83 7.80
N THR A 553 32.86 12.78 7.79
CA THR A 553 32.00 13.62 8.60
C THR A 553 31.47 12.81 9.75
N ARG A 554 31.67 13.30 10.96
CA ARG A 554 31.10 12.75 12.19
C ARG A 554 29.78 13.44 12.49
N TYR A 555 28.70 12.67 12.53
CA TYR A 555 27.39 13.08 12.99
C TYR A 555 27.21 12.66 14.45
N THR A 556 27.11 13.65 15.35
CA THR A 556 26.78 13.40 16.76
C THR A 556 25.32 13.77 17.00
N VAL A 557 24.50 12.79 17.37
CA VAL A 557 23.08 12.97 17.66
C VAL A 557 22.87 12.88 19.17
N THR A 558 22.45 13.99 19.77
CA THR A 558 22.15 14.08 21.21
C THR A 558 20.65 14.18 21.43
N GLY A 559 20.07 13.15 22.03
CA GLY A 559 18.68 13.12 22.50
C GLY A 559 18.63 12.87 24.00
N ALA A 560 17.87 11.87 24.44
CA ALA A 560 17.94 11.33 25.79
C ALA A 560 19.30 10.68 26.08
N THR A 561 19.90 10.09 25.05
CA THR A 561 21.27 9.58 25.01
C THR A 561 22.00 10.15 23.80
N GLU A 562 23.32 9.98 23.75
CA GLU A 562 24.15 10.40 22.63
C GLU A 562 24.51 9.19 21.76
N ALA A 563 24.49 9.37 20.45
CA ALA A 563 24.97 8.40 19.48
C ALA A 563 25.80 9.11 18.39
N ILE A 564 26.75 8.37 17.82
CA ILE A 564 27.68 8.89 16.81
C ILE A 564 27.67 7.95 15.61
N ALA A 565 27.70 8.53 14.41
CA ALA A 565 27.98 7.82 13.17
C ALA A 565 28.95 8.65 12.30
N ASP A 566 29.84 7.97 11.60
CA ASP A 566 30.87 8.58 10.75
C ASP A 566 30.63 8.18 9.28
N LEU A 567 30.77 9.11 8.33
CA LEU A 567 30.63 8.86 6.89
C LEU A 567 31.78 9.52 6.12
N ASP A 568 32.58 8.74 5.39
CA ASP A 568 33.46 9.31 4.36
C ASP A 568 32.65 9.66 3.12
N VAL A 569 32.54 10.95 2.84
CA VAL A 569 31.74 11.45 1.73
C VAL A 569 32.55 11.55 0.42
N ALA A 570 33.86 11.33 0.49
CA ALA A 570 34.75 11.41 -0.66
C ALA A 570 34.45 10.29 -1.67
N ASN A 571 34.04 10.66 -2.88
CA ASN A 571 33.59 9.75 -3.93
C ASN A 571 32.51 8.74 -3.47
N ASN A 572 31.71 9.13 -2.47
CA ASN A 572 30.66 8.27 -1.96
C ASN A 572 29.50 8.19 -2.96
N GLU A 573 29.16 7.00 -3.43
CA GLU A 573 28.06 6.80 -4.38
C GLU A 573 26.80 6.22 -3.71
N ASP A 574 26.94 5.44 -2.63
CA ASP A 574 25.85 4.65 -2.06
C ASP A 574 25.95 4.37 -0.55
N GLN A 575 26.99 4.85 0.15
CA GLN A 575 27.15 4.57 1.58
C GLN A 575 26.44 5.61 2.43
N ALA A 576 25.79 5.17 3.51
CA ALA A 576 25.13 6.03 4.48
C ALA A 576 25.59 5.71 5.91
N ALA A 577 25.56 6.72 6.77
CA ALA A 577 25.79 6.58 8.21
C ALA A 577 24.45 6.50 8.95
N VAL A 578 24.29 5.55 9.87
CA VAL A 578 23.00 5.29 10.53
C VAL A 578 23.12 5.32 12.04
N VAL A 579 22.19 6.01 12.70
CA VAL A 579 21.95 5.96 14.15
C VAL A 579 20.57 5.34 14.36
N THR A 580 20.49 4.23 15.10
CA THR A 580 19.23 3.50 15.31
C THR A 580 18.73 3.56 16.75
N GLY A 581 17.40 3.56 16.92
CA GLY A 581 16.75 3.37 18.22
C GLY A 581 17.05 4.46 19.25
N LEU A 582 17.22 5.71 18.81
CA LEU A 582 17.51 6.83 19.69
C LEU A 582 16.20 7.52 20.12
N ARG A 583 16.11 7.96 21.37
CA ARG A 583 14.97 8.76 21.86
C ARG A 583 15.31 10.25 21.94
N PRO A 584 14.39 11.15 21.58
CA PRO A 584 14.57 12.58 21.78
C PRO A 584 14.76 12.89 23.26
N ASN A 585 15.33 14.06 23.57
CA ASN A 585 15.38 14.53 24.95
C ASN A 585 13.97 14.81 25.50
N ALA A 586 13.87 15.16 26.79
CA ALA A 586 12.58 15.41 27.46
C ALA A 586 11.75 16.56 26.85
N ALA A 587 12.35 17.42 26.02
CA ALA A 587 11.66 18.48 25.29
C ALA A 587 11.21 18.05 23.89
N GLY A 588 11.39 16.78 23.50
CA GLY A 588 11.01 16.27 22.19
C GLY A 588 11.98 16.70 21.09
N ALA A 589 13.28 16.78 21.40
CA ALA A 589 14.29 17.22 20.44
C ALA A 589 15.53 16.33 20.35
N PHE A 590 16.10 16.26 19.15
CA PHE A 590 17.48 15.85 18.89
C PHE A 590 18.32 17.08 18.56
N THR A 591 19.55 17.13 19.06
CA THR A 591 20.59 18.06 18.56
C THR A 591 21.57 17.26 17.71
N ILE A 592 21.78 17.68 16.48
CA ILE A 592 22.69 17.06 15.52
C ILE A 592 23.85 18.02 15.30
N ALA A 593 25.06 17.58 15.59
CA ALA A 593 26.30 18.34 15.39
C ALA A 593 27.21 17.62 14.39
N LEU A 594 27.80 18.39 13.48
CA LEU A 594 28.74 17.89 12.47
C LEU A 594 30.16 18.35 12.81
N THR A 595 31.09 17.40 12.86
CA THR A 595 32.53 17.65 13.04
C THR A 595 33.35 16.78 12.08
N PRO A 596 34.61 17.13 11.82
CA PRO A 596 35.52 16.21 11.11
C PRO A 596 35.63 14.88 11.87
N GLY A 597 35.50 13.78 11.15
CA GLY A 597 35.74 12.45 11.68
C GLY A 597 37.24 12.20 11.92
N PRO A 598 37.60 11.17 12.71
CA PRO A 598 38.98 10.84 13.02
C PRO A 598 39.85 10.50 11.79
N ASN A 599 39.24 10.10 10.68
CA ASN A 599 39.93 9.75 9.44
C ASN A 599 39.90 10.88 8.39
N ASN A 600 39.28 12.02 8.69
CA ASN A 600 39.23 13.16 7.77
C ASN A 600 40.65 13.74 7.60
N ASP A 601 41.21 13.60 6.40
CA ASP A 601 42.57 14.07 6.05
C ASP A 601 42.56 15.23 5.05
N ASN A 602 41.38 15.75 4.72
CA ASN A 602 41.24 16.95 3.91
C ASN A 602 41.83 18.17 4.62
N GLY A 603 42.63 18.96 3.89
CA GLY A 603 43.35 20.11 4.46
C GLY A 603 42.48 21.28 4.98
N ASN A 604 41.17 21.28 4.74
CA ASN A 604 40.21 22.22 5.35
C ASN A 604 39.22 21.54 6.32
N HIS A 605 39.40 20.25 6.55
CA HIS A 605 38.53 19.37 7.34
C HIS A 605 37.05 19.63 7.04
N PHE A 606 36.68 19.54 5.76
CA PHE A 606 35.30 19.74 5.34
C PHE A 606 34.38 18.68 5.94
N THR A 607 33.18 19.09 6.33
CA THR A 607 32.08 18.20 6.79
C THR A 607 30.85 18.41 5.93
N TYR A 608 30.07 17.38 5.63
CA TYR A 608 28.95 17.47 4.68
C TYR A 608 27.66 16.83 5.21
N LEU A 609 26.52 17.32 4.74
CA LEU A 609 25.22 16.65 4.85
C LEU A 609 24.42 16.97 3.59
N GLY A 610 23.96 15.95 2.88
CA GLY A 610 23.06 16.05 1.74
C GLY A 610 21.66 15.59 2.10
N ILE A 611 21.53 14.41 2.71
CA ILE A 611 20.22 13.84 3.08
C ILE A 611 20.22 13.46 4.55
N LEU A 612 19.11 13.80 5.22
CA LEU A 612 18.70 13.22 6.49
C LEU A 612 17.36 12.51 6.31
N GLN A 613 17.37 11.21 6.49
CA GLN A 613 16.17 10.39 6.62
C GLN A 613 15.89 10.11 8.10
N LEU A 614 14.65 10.33 8.52
CA LEU A 614 14.15 10.06 9.86
C LEU A 614 13.01 9.05 9.76
N ASP A 615 13.23 7.83 10.23
CA ASP A 615 12.20 6.79 10.38
C ASP A 615 11.83 6.62 11.85
N TRP A 616 10.58 6.25 12.11
CA TRP A 616 10.15 5.79 13.43
C TRP A 616 9.08 4.73 13.29
N THR A 617 8.77 4.04 14.38
CA THR A 617 7.55 3.23 14.44
C THR A 617 6.45 4.11 15.00
N ALA A 618 5.43 4.44 14.19
CA ALA A 618 4.28 5.17 14.70
C ALA A 618 3.68 4.39 15.87
N ARG A 619 3.62 5.00 17.06
CA ARG A 619 2.77 4.48 18.10
C ARG A 619 1.33 4.51 17.55
N PRO A 620 0.53 3.43 17.70
CA PRO A 620 -0.86 3.46 17.26
C PRO A 620 -1.54 4.72 17.82
N PRO A 621 -2.40 5.39 17.04
CA PRO A 621 -2.97 6.68 17.40
C PRO A 621 -3.51 6.60 18.82
N SER A 622 -2.98 7.45 19.69
CA SER A 622 -3.40 7.43 21.09
C SER A 622 -4.88 7.76 21.13
N THR A 623 -5.72 6.79 21.49
CA THR A 623 -7.13 7.07 21.77
C THR A 623 -7.15 8.21 22.78
N PRO A 624 -7.72 9.39 22.45
CA PRO A 624 -7.78 10.49 23.38
C PRO A 624 -8.37 9.97 24.69
N PRO A 625 -7.74 10.22 25.85
CA PRO A 625 -8.24 9.68 27.08
C PRO A 625 -9.66 10.18 27.31
N SER A 626 -10.58 9.26 27.53
CA SER A 626 -11.95 9.60 27.85
C SER A 626 -12.33 9.00 29.18
N LEU A 627 -13.14 9.74 29.93
CA LEU A 627 -13.72 9.29 31.18
C LEU A 627 -15.19 8.96 30.92
N SER A 628 -15.60 7.73 31.22
CA SER A 628 -16.98 7.27 31.09
C SER A 628 -17.48 6.69 32.42
N ALA A 629 -18.76 6.27 32.45
CA ALA A 629 -19.37 5.58 33.60
C ALA A 629 -19.18 6.30 34.95
N LEU A 630 -19.23 7.64 34.96
CA LEU A 630 -19.03 8.44 36.17
C LEU A 630 -20.08 8.10 37.25
N SER A 631 -19.62 7.66 38.41
CA SER A 631 -20.43 7.48 39.61
C SER A 631 -19.79 8.17 40.81
N ARG A 632 -20.61 8.66 41.74
CA ARG A 632 -20.15 9.39 42.92
C ARG A 632 -20.84 8.87 44.17
N SER A 633 -20.04 8.56 45.18
CA SER A 633 -20.48 8.34 46.57
C SER A 633 -20.01 9.52 47.45
N ASN A 634 -20.37 9.50 48.74
CA ASN A 634 -19.93 10.54 49.68
C ASN A 634 -18.41 10.62 49.85
N THR A 635 -17.68 9.54 49.54
CA THR A 635 -16.22 9.45 49.76
C THR A 635 -15.42 9.24 48.48
N THR A 636 -16.05 8.81 47.38
CA THR A 636 -15.34 8.34 46.18
C THR A 636 -16.04 8.81 44.91
N VAL A 637 -15.26 9.26 43.92
CA VAL A 637 -15.69 9.38 42.53
C VAL A 637 -15.04 8.25 41.76
N THR A 638 -15.85 7.49 41.02
CA THR A 638 -15.41 6.37 40.20
C THR A 638 -15.74 6.66 38.74
N PHE A 639 -14.81 6.41 37.84
CA PHE A 639 -15.03 6.48 36.40
C PHE A 639 -14.23 5.38 35.70
N GLU A 640 -14.64 5.06 34.48
CA GLU A 640 -13.85 4.22 33.59
C GLU A 640 -12.97 5.12 32.72
N LEU A 641 -11.66 5.01 32.89
CA LEU A 641 -10.66 5.67 32.05
C LEU A 641 -10.41 4.78 30.83
N HIS A 642 -10.74 5.27 29.65
CA HIS A 642 -10.38 4.64 28.38
C HIS A 642 -9.17 5.38 27.78
N GLY A 643 -8.27 4.64 27.15
CA GLY A 643 -7.10 5.21 26.50
C GLY A 643 -6.16 4.12 25.97
N THR A 644 -5.01 4.53 25.46
CA THR A 644 -3.94 3.63 25.00
C THR A 644 -3.44 2.72 26.14
N PRO A 645 -3.44 1.38 25.93
CA PRO A 645 -2.78 0.45 26.85
C PRO A 645 -1.29 0.81 27.08
N GLY A 646 -0.82 0.64 28.30
CA GLY A 646 0.55 0.97 28.73
C GLY A 646 0.84 2.46 28.95
N ALA A 647 -0.06 3.37 28.54
CA ALA A 647 0.10 4.79 28.82
C ALA A 647 -0.26 5.14 30.27
N THR A 648 0.44 6.13 30.82
CA THR A 648 0.17 6.68 32.15
C THR A 648 -0.51 8.03 32.01
N TYR A 649 -1.70 8.18 32.56
CA TYR A 649 -2.52 9.38 32.48
C TYR A 649 -2.53 10.13 33.81
N LEU A 650 -2.41 11.45 33.77
CA LEU A 650 -2.64 12.30 34.91
C LEU A 650 -4.12 12.66 35.00
N ILE A 651 -4.77 12.26 36.08
CA ILE A 651 -6.13 12.68 36.38
C ILE A 651 -6.08 14.09 36.97
N GLN A 652 -6.76 15.03 36.35
CA GLN A 652 -6.89 16.39 36.84
C GLN A 652 -8.31 16.68 37.29
N ARG A 653 -8.44 17.58 38.27
CA ARG A 653 -9.72 17.99 38.83
C ARG A 653 -9.85 19.51 38.90
N SER A 654 -11.08 19.99 38.72
CA SER A 654 -11.44 21.40 38.86
C SER A 654 -12.78 21.58 39.56
N ALA A 655 -12.92 22.68 40.29
CA ALA A 655 -14.20 23.14 40.86
C ALA A 655 -15.08 23.86 39.84
N THR A 656 -14.50 24.35 38.74
CA THR A 656 -15.19 25.16 37.74
C THR A 656 -14.69 24.82 36.33
N LEU A 657 -15.61 24.54 35.41
CA LEU A 657 -15.28 24.23 34.02
C LEU A 657 -14.56 25.42 33.38
N GLY A 658 -13.37 25.19 32.82
CA GLY A 658 -12.56 26.24 32.19
C GLY A 658 -11.67 27.06 33.13
N ALA A 659 -11.60 26.72 34.42
CA ALA A 659 -10.64 27.30 35.37
C ALA A 659 -9.33 26.47 35.46
N ALA A 660 -8.38 26.91 36.30
CA ALA A 660 -7.13 26.19 36.54
C ALA A 660 -7.39 24.78 37.08
N TRP A 661 -6.78 23.79 36.44
CA TRP A 661 -6.85 22.38 36.83
C TRP A 661 -5.80 22.07 37.90
N SER A 662 -6.18 21.26 38.88
CA SER A 662 -5.24 20.72 39.87
C SER A 662 -4.90 19.28 39.55
N ASP A 663 -3.61 18.95 39.63
CA ASP A 663 -3.11 17.61 39.38
C ASP A 663 -3.56 16.64 40.49
N GLY A 664 -3.98 15.45 40.05
CA GLY A 664 -4.39 14.34 40.90
C GLY A 664 -3.52 13.11 40.65
N PRO A 665 -4.03 11.89 40.88
CA PRO A 665 -3.25 10.68 40.73
C PRO A 665 -2.89 10.40 39.27
N GLN A 666 -1.75 9.73 39.08
CA GLN A 666 -1.37 9.13 37.81
C GLN A 666 -1.91 7.69 37.73
N VAL A 667 -2.41 7.31 36.56
CA VAL A 667 -3.02 6.00 36.30
C VAL A 667 -2.42 5.39 35.04
N THR A 668 -1.73 4.28 35.18
CA THR A 668 -1.30 3.46 34.04
C THR A 668 -2.41 2.50 33.63
N LEU A 669 -2.69 2.42 32.33
CA LEU A 669 -3.64 1.47 31.78
C LEU A 669 -2.95 0.15 31.47
N ASP A 670 -3.48 -0.96 32.00
CA ASP A 670 -2.99 -2.31 31.72
C ASP A 670 -3.76 -2.96 30.54
N GLY A 671 -4.72 -2.22 29.95
CA GLY A 671 -5.61 -2.62 28.85
C GLY A 671 -6.29 -1.38 28.23
N PRO A 672 -7.30 -1.52 27.35
CA PRO A 672 -7.93 -0.38 26.68
C PRO A 672 -8.75 0.53 27.62
N SER A 673 -9.08 0.03 28.82
CA SER A 673 -9.69 0.81 29.88
C SER A 673 -9.30 0.32 31.26
N ARG A 674 -9.52 1.16 32.28
CA ARG A 674 -9.36 0.84 33.70
C ARG A 674 -10.35 1.61 34.54
N THR A 675 -10.95 0.96 35.53
CA THR A 675 -11.73 1.63 36.57
C THR A 675 -10.79 2.41 37.49
N VAL A 676 -11.06 3.70 37.66
CA VAL A 676 -10.29 4.61 38.51
C VAL A 676 -11.19 5.13 39.62
N GLU A 677 -10.69 5.04 40.85
CA GLU A 677 -11.34 5.57 42.04
C GLU A 677 -10.50 6.71 42.62
N ILE A 678 -11.12 7.86 42.84
CA ILE A 678 -10.49 9.01 43.47
C ILE A 678 -11.32 9.50 44.65
N GLU A 679 -10.67 10.04 45.67
CA GLU A 679 -11.38 10.61 46.82
C GLU A 679 -12.27 11.79 46.40
N SER A 680 -13.54 11.72 46.79
CA SER A 680 -14.51 12.80 46.60
C SER A 680 -14.22 13.93 47.57
N THR A 681 -13.48 14.94 47.14
CA THR A 681 -13.40 16.22 47.86
C THR A 681 -14.61 17.10 47.51
N ASP A 682 -15.21 17.77 48.50
CA ASP A 682 -16.44 18.58 48.34
C ASP A 682 -16.36 19.68 47.26
N ALA A 683 -15.16 20.12 46.88
CA ALA A 683 -14.95 21.20 45.93
C ALA A 683 -14.83 20.78 44.46
N ALA A 684 -14.53 19.52 44.14
CA ALA A 684 -14.28 19.08 42.76
C ALA A 684 -15.59 18.70 42.04
N GLN A 685 -15.82 19.31 40.87
CA GLN A 685 -17.01 19.09 40.03
C GLN A 685 -16.67 18.58 38.62
N PHE A 686 -15.44 18.81 38.16
CA PHE A 686 -14.99 18.44 36.82
C PHE A 686 -13.72 17.62 36.89
N PHE A 687 -13.62 16.62 36.01
CA PHE A 687 -12.48 15.72 35.90
C PHE A 687 -12.07 15.58 34.45
N GLN A 688 -10.77 15.49 34.21
CA GLN A 688 -10.21 15.15 32.91
C GLN A 688 -8.99 14.25 33.10
N ALA A 689 -8.67 13.47 32.06
CA ALA A 689 -7.43 12.73 31.98
C ALA A 689 -6.57 13.35 30.88
N ARG A 690 -5.28 13.52 31.14
CA ARG A 690 -4.31 13.96 30.14
C ARG A 690 -3.08 13.07 30.14
N LEU A 691 -2.42 12.97 29.00
CA LEU A 691 -1.04 12.48 28.98
C LEU A 691 -0.15 13.54 29.67
N PRO A 692 0.75 13.14 30.59
CA PRO A 692 1.66 14.03 31.30
C PRO A 692 2.45 14.97 30.41
#